data_AF-A0A1G6AHV3-F1
#
_entry.id   AF-A0A1G6AHV3-F1
#
_cell.length_a   1.000
_cell.length_b   1.000
_cell.length_c   1.000
_cell.angle_alpha   90.00
_cell.angle_beta   90.00
_cell.angle_gamma   90.00
#
_symmetry.space_group_name_H-M   'P 1'
#
loop_
_entity.id
_entity.type
_entity.pdbx_description
1 polymer ?
#
loop_
_entity_poly.entity_id
_entity_poly.type
_entity_poly.pdbx_seq_one_letter_code
_entity_poly.pdbx_strand_id
1 'polypeptide(L)'
;MEKRVREKYITAFVIAFAACMLCFLPIIIAGGGRFFFYGDYNKQQITFYTHLIDTVRSGGLSAWDPLADLGSDTAASYSFYLLGSPFFWLMTLFPSGWAVTLLPVFIALKSGLAAVGAYGFTRLFVKDTRAALIASTLFGLSAYNSANVIFNHFHDAVLMLPFMLWALERLIRDGRHGFFALTVALSAFTNYYFFFGQVIFILLYFLTGLVTGRFRLTAKRFGALALEALLGTLTAAVLLLPSVMSVLGNPRLAASLSGADLIRYGEPSTYLFILKNLLLLPDITLVNNFGMTAAQSSGCFAGACCVFPLCGAIAYFRTVKGKDHFKLLITLCCVMMFVPVLNQSFSLLSSTFYGRWFYMPALISAVMTARAAELREQKGICLRKGLLPAGVITGVAAAASLAVTLLSQNGVLGLSFDNYAYALIQPLFALAVLAFLAMPMLRPAPEDSAVLTKQLLTRAAVFCTAGMMLTVGCGYIFRGTSESSLMDSVFELREEEPIRDEGFFRTSSEANLQNMPVIWGYPTVRYFNSTVEPTIMSFYNELGLPRTVKSDCEVTDYPLMTLLSVKYYADQAYFDEEGNARPAFEILPSSGGTFELSSQSSEINIYKNNEFLPMGIAFDSYTANEALEGRPALMKEYAYLEALVLDGEQISRYSDILTEYDTAELDSAAGRYHEICARRRAECCSSFEMKGSRFSGEITLDKPALVFFSVPWSEGWSAEVNGEEAAVENVDNGLMAVRCEAGKSSISFTYENRYLRAGMIISFAAAGMLFVYLLLCRITAKRPSDSDNTGIGPDDKSIRNKRQGEKQ
;
A
#
# COMPACT_ATOMS: atom_id res chain seq x y z
N MET A 1 14.25 -4.40 49.49
CA MET A 1 13.82 -5.15 48.29
C MET A 1 12.81 -4.31 47.53
N GLU A 2 13.23 -3.58 46.49
CA GLU A 2 12.27 -2.97 45.57
C GLU A 2 11.49 -4.09 44.86
N LYS A 3 10.15 -4.10 45.00
CA LYS A 3 9.30 -5.03 44.25
C LYS A 3 9.52 -4.77 42.76
N ARG A 4 10.11 -5.73 42.06
CA ARG A 4 10.29 -5.70 40.61
C ARG A 4 8.92 -5.47 39.96
N VAL A 5 8.73 -4.31 39.31
CA VAL A 5 7.47 -3.98 38.65
C VAL A 5 7.23 -4.98 37.52
N ARG A 6 6.10 -5.69 37.54
CA ARG A 6 5.76 -6.68 36.51
C ARG A 6 5.38 -5.96 35.21
N GLU A 7 6.22 -6.11 34.19
CA GLU A 7 5.97 -5.57 32.85
C GLU A 7 4.74 -6.22 32.18
N LYS A 8 4.07 -5.47 31.30
CA LYS A 8 2.75 -5.84 30.75
C LYS A 8 2.72 -5.97 29.21
N TYR A 9 3.83 -6.38 28.60
CA TYR A 9 3.91 -6.57 27.14
C TYR A 9 2.84 -7.53 26.59
N ILE A 10 2.62 -8.68 27.25
CA ILE A 10 1.59 -9.65 26.85
C ILE A 10 0.20 -9.03 26.97
N THR A 11 -0.06 -8.25 28.02
CA THR A 11 -1.34 -7.56 28.18
C THR A 11 -1.56 -6.51 27.09
N ALA A 12 -0.52 -5.76 26.71
CA ALA A 12 -0.60 -4.81 25.59
C ALA A 12 -0.98 -5.50 24.28
N PHE A 13 -0.32 -6.63 24.00
CA PHE A 13 -0.62 -7.47 22.84
C PHE A 13 -2.07 -7.97 22.86
N VAL A 14 -2.49 -8.63 23.94
CA VAL A 14 -3.80 -9.28 24.04
C VAL A 14 -4.94 -8.26 23.94
N ILE A 15 -4.81 -7.08 24.56
CA ILE A 15 -5.86 -6.04 24.47
C ILE A 15 -6.08 -5.64 23.01
N ALA A 16 -5.02 -5.29 22.28
CA ALA A 16 -5.14 -4.84 20.90
C ALA A 16 -5.54 -5.98 19.95
N PHE A 17 -4.93 -7.15 20.08
CA PHE A 17 -5.27 -8.33 19.28
C PHE A 17 -6.74 -8.73 19.45
N ALA A 18 -7.19 -8.91 20.70
CA ALA A 18 -8.56 -9.36 20.97
C ALA A 18 -9.60 -8.31 20.57
N ALA A 19 -9.31 -7.02 20.77
CA ALA A 19 -10.19 -5.94 20.32
C ALA A 19 -10.31 -5.92 18.79
N CYS A 20 -9.20 -6.05 18.06
CA CYS A 20 -9.18 -6.09 16.62
C CYS A 20 -9.95 -7.32 16.09
N MET A 21 -9.72 -8.50 16.68
CA MET A 21 -10.46 -9.71 16.33
C MET A 21 -11.95 -9.59 16.61
N LEU A 22 -12.34 -8.95 17.72
CA LEU A 22 -13.75 -8.71 18.03
C LEU A 22 -14.43 -7.84 16.96
N CYS A 23 -13.69 -6.94 16.30
CA CYS A 23 -14.21 -6.14 15.19
C CYS A 23 -14.39 -6.95 13.90
N PHE A 24 -13.54 -7.95 13.64
CA PHE A 24 -13.61 -8.76 12.43
C PHE A 24 -14.55 -9.96 12.55
N LEU A 25 -14.71 -10.50 13.76
CA LEU A 25 -15.47 -11.72 14.01
C LEU A 25 -16.91 -11.71 13.47
N PRO A 26 -17.70 -10.62 13.58
CA PRO A 26 -19.04 -10.58 13.00
C PRO A 26 -19.05 -10.79 11.48
N ILE A 27 -18.08 -10.20 10.78
CA ILE A 27 -17.94 -10.33 9.32
C ILE A 27 -17.49 -11.74 8.96
N ILE A 28 -16.52 -12.29 9.70
CA ILE A 28 -16.06 -13.68 9.51
C ILE A 28 -17.21 -14.67 9.70
N ILE A 29 -18.03 -14.49 10.74
CA ILE A 29 -19.18 -15.35 11.01
C ILE A 29 -20.22 -15.21 9.89
N ALA A 30 -20.52 -13.98 9.45
CA ALA A 30 -21.47 -13.74 8.38
C ALA A 30 -21.01 -14.33 7.04
N GLY A 31 -19.71 -14.30 6.74
CA GLY A 31 -19.09 -14.89 5.55
C GLY A 31 -18.74 -16.37 5.67
N GLY A 32 -19.33 -17.12 6.62
CA GLY A 32 -19.09 -18.57 6.75
C GLY A 32 -17.65 -18.97 7.08
N GLY A 33 -16.87 -18.08 7.70
CA GLY A 33 -15.44 -18.25 7.97
C GLY A 33 -14.52 -17.47 7.02
N ARG A 34 -15.07 -16.83 5.98
CA ARG A 34 -14.34 -15.97 5.04
C ARG A 34 -14.46 -14.51 5.47
N PHE A 35 -13.42 -13.71 5.21
CA PHE A 35 -13.45 -12.26 5.40
C PHE A 35 -13.21 -11.56 4.07
N PHE A 36 -14.30 -11.23 3.39
CA PHE A 36 -14.28 -10.26 2.30
C PHE A 36 -14.59 -8.88 2.85
N PHE A 37 -13.92 -7.87 2.28
CA PHE A 37 -14.11 -6.48 2.67
C PHE A 37 -14.55 -5.70 1.45
N TYR A 38 -13.79 -4.75 0.94
CA TYR A 38 -14.11 -4.07 -0.31
C TYR A 38 -12.86 -3.49 -0.97
N GLY A 39 -12.97 -3.09 -2.23
CA GLY A 39 -11.95 -2.36 -2.97
C GLY A 39 -10.60 -3.11 -3.01
N ASP A 40 -9.50 -2.40 -2.73
CA ASP A 40 -8.13 -2.93 -2.81
C ASP A 40 -7.90 -4.14 -1.90
N TYR A 41 -8.69 -4.32 -0.83
CA TYR A 41 -8.60 -5.53 -0.01
C TYR A 41 -8.91 -6.77 -0.83
N ASN A 42 -10.03 -6.75 -1.54
CA ASN A 42 -10.50 -7.87 -2.35
C ASN A 42 -9.67 -7.96 -3.65
N LYS A 43 -9.51 -6.84 -4.36
CA LYS A 43 -8.87 -6.81 -5.70
C LYS A 43 -7.35 -6.99 -5.68
N GLN A 44 -6.67 -6.55 -4.62
CA GLN A 44 -5.20 -6.62 -4.53
C GLN A 44 -4.75 -7.52 -3.39
N GLN A 45 -5.18 -7.29 -2.15
CA GLN A 45 -4.62 -8.02 -1.01
C GLN A 45 -4.93 -9.52 -1.10
N ILE A 46 -6.20 -9.91 -1.27
CA ILE A 46 -6.58 -11.32 -1.39
C ILE A 46 -5.94 -11.94 -2.64
N THR A 47 -6.06 -11.27 -3.79
CA THR A 47 -5.54 -11.79 -5.06
C THR A 47 -4.03 -11.99 -5.04
N PHE A 48 -3.25 -11.01 -4.58
CA PHE A 48 -1.79 -11.11 -4.55
C PHE A 48 -1.31 -12.17 -3.54
N TYR A 49 -1.96 -12.26 -2.37
CA TYR A 49 -1.63 -13.30 -1.40
C TYR A 49 -1.93 -14.69 -1.97
N THR A 50 -3.11 -14.88 -2.57
CA THR A 50 -3.51 -16.16 -3.14
C THR A 50 -2.51 -16.60 -4.19
N HIS A 51 -2.26 -15.73 -5.18
CA HIS A 51 -1.33 -15.95 -6.29
C HIS A 51 0.09 -16.26 -5.84
N LEU A 52 0.68 -15.41 -4.99
CA LEU A 52 2.08 -15.61 -4.60
C LEU A 52 2.26 -16.77 -3.63
N ILE A 53 1.25 -17.13 -2.82
CA ILE A 53 1.30 -18.35 -2.01
C ILE A 53 1.36 -19.57 -2.93
N ASP A 54 0.52 -19.62 -3.96
CA ASP A 54 0.53 -20.73 -4.92
C ASP A 54 1.86 -20.79 -5.67
N THR A 55 2.37 -19.65 -6.13
CA THR A 55 3.67 -19.55 -6.82
C THR A 55 4.83 -20.05 -5.94
N VAL A 56 4.90 -19.59 -4.68
CA VAL A 56 5.93 -20.03 -3.73
C VAL A 56 5.83 -21.53 -3.46
N ARG A 57 4.61 -22.07 -3.35
CA ARG A 57 4.37 -23.48 -3.03
C ARG A 57 4.53 -24.42 -4.22
N SER A 58 4.38 -23.94 -5.46
CA SER A 58 4.43 -24.76 -6.68
C SER A 58 5.82 -24.85 -7.33
N GLY A 59 6.71 -23.89 -7.08
CA GLY A 59 8.04 -23.92 -7.70
C GLY A 59 9.01 -22.83 -7.24
N GLY A 60 8.62 -21.98 -6.30
CA GLY A 60 9.40 -20.82 -5.88
C GLY A 60 9.10 -19.57 -6.74
N LEU A 61 9.59 -18.42 -6.30
CA LEU A 61 9.39 -17.15 -7.00
C LEU A 61 10.32 -17.07 -8.22
N SER A 62 9.76 -16.89 -9.41
CA SER A 62 10.48 -16.42 -10.60
C SER A 62 10.77 -14.92 -10.50
N ALA A 63 11.72 -14.42 -11.31
CA ALA A 63 11.97 -12.99 -11.41
C ALA A 63 10.90 -12.28 -12.26
N TRP A 64 10.20 -13.03 -13.12
CA TRP A 64 9.10 -12.56 -13.95
C TRP A 64 7.83 -13.31 -13.61
N ASP A 65 6.73 -12.57 -13.48
CA ASP A 65 5.40 -13.10 -13.22
C ASP A 65 4.53 -13.02 -14.48
N PRO A 66 4.26 -14.16 -15.14
CA PRO A 66 3.49 -14.18 -16.37
C PRO A 66 1.98 -13.95 -16.15
N LEU A 67 1.47 -14.05 -14.92
CA LEU A 67 0.05 -13.89 -14.65
C LEU A 67 -0.35 -12.42 -14.45
N ALA A 68 0.62 -11.58 -14.09
CA ALA A 68 0.43 -10.18 -13.78
C ALA A 68 0.52 -9.28 -15.02
N ASP A 69 -0.63 -8.74 -15.47
CA ASP A 69 -0.70 -7.82 -16.61
C ASP A 69 -0.24 -8.52 -17.91
N LEU A 70 0.53 -7.85 -18.78
CA LEU A 70 1.24 -8.48 -19.90
C LEU A 70 2.46 -9.31 -19.48
N GLY A 71 2.63 -9.54 -18.17
CA GLY A 71 3.86 -10.03 -17.56
C GLY A 71 4.57 -8.88 -16.83
N SER A 72 5.04 -9.13 -15.61
CA SER A 72 5.68 -8.09 -14.78
C SER A 72 6.88 -8.62 -13.99
N ASP A 73 7.87 -7.76 -13.70
CA ASP A 73 8.95 -8.10 -12.77
C ASP A 73 8.39 -8.32 -11.36
N THR A 74 8.65 -9.51 -10.80
CA THR A 74 8.07 -9.94 -9.53
C THR A 74 8.52 -9.05 -8.37
N ALA A 75 9.79 -8.62 -8.36
CA ALA A 75 10.31 -7.76 -7.29
C ALA A 75 9.65 -6.38 -7.32
N ALA A 76 9.58 -5.75 -8.50
CA ALA A 76 8.95 -4.47 -8.71
C ALA A 76 7.46 -4.50 -8.39
N SER A 77 6.74 -5.55 -8.80
CA SER A 77 5.30 -5.66 -8.62
C SER A 77 4.87 -5.95 -7.18
N TYR A 78 5.69 -6.64 -6.37
CA TYR A 78 5.25 -7.16 -5.09
C TYR A 78 6.11 -6.75 -3.89
N SER A 79 7.21 -6.03 -4.06
CA SER A 79 8.02 -5.53 -2.93
C SER A 79 7.31 -4.47 -2.09
N PHE A 80 6.46 -3.64 -2.72
CA PHE A 80 5.63 -2.67 -2.02
C PHE A 80 4.56 -3.35 -1.15
N TYR A 81 4.17 -4.58 -1.50
CA TYR A 81 3.05 -5.28 -0.89
C TYR A 81 3.46 -6.42 0.05
N LEU A 82 4.18 -7.43 -0.45
CA LEU A 82 4.26 -8.76 0.16
C LEU A 82 5.69 -9.26 0.41
N LEU A 83 6.59 -9.12 -0.56
CA LEU A 83 7.86 -9.86 -0.57
C LEU A 83 8.75 -9.56 0.66
N GLY A 84 8.67 -8.32 1.17
CA GLY A 84 9.40 -7.91 2.36
C GLY A 84 8.71 -8.21 3.68
N SER A 85 7.44 -8.63 3.66
CA SER A 85 6.63 -8.80 4.86
C SER A 85 6.88 -10.16 5.51
N PRO A 86 7.33 -10.23 6.78
CA PRO A 86 7.48 -11.52 7.47
C PRO A 86 6.13 -12.24 7.62
N PHE A 87 5.02 -11.48 7.61
CA PHE A 87 3.67 -11.99 7.67
C PHE A 87 3.23 -12.68 6.39
N PHE A 88 3.70 -12.22 5.22
CA PHE A 88 3.48 -12.93 3.97
C PHE A 88 4.17 -14.30 4.00
N TRP A 89 5.45 -14.35 4.37
CA TRP A 89 6.20 -15.61 4.45
C TRP A 89 5.60 -16.59 5.46
N LEU A 90 5.10 -16.11 6.59
CA LEU A 90 4.32 -16.95 7.51
C LEU A 90 3.02 -17.49 6.90
N MET A 91 2.36 -16.70 6.04
CA MET A 91 1.14 -17.14 5.33
C MET A 91 1.42 -18.26 4.33
N THR A 92 2.61 -18.31 3.72
CA THR A 92 2.98 -19.38 2.74
C THR A 92 3.00 -20.79 3.35
N LEU A 93 3.04 -20.89 4.69
CA LEU A 93 2.89 -22.16 5.41
C LEU A 93 1.49 -22.79 5.22
N PHE A 94 0.48 -21.98 4.88
CA PHE A 94 -0.90 -22.40 4.66
C PHE A 94 -1.23 -22.44 3.14
N PRO A 95 -2.25 -23.21 2.72
CA PRO A 95 -2.77 -23.16 1.35
C PRO A 95 -3.33 -21.77 1.01
N SER A 96 -3.28 -21.37 -0.25
CA SER A 96 -3.69 -20.03 -0.70
C SER A 96 -5.14 -19.68 -0.36
N GLY A 97 -6.07 -20.64 -0.40
CA GLY A 97 -7.46 -20.44 0.01
C GLY A 97 -7.66 -20.00 1.47
N TRP A 98 -6.69 -20.27 2.35
CA TRP A 98 -6.73 -19.80 3.74
C TRP A 98 -6.42 -18.30 3.88
N ALA A 99 -5.89 -17.64 2.85
CA ALA A 99 -5.59 -16.21 2.88
C ALA A 99 -6.83 -15.38 3.23
N VAL A 100 -7.99 -15.74 2.68
CA VAL A 100 -9.27 -15.05 2.92
C VAL A 100 -9.67 -15.07 4.40
N THR A 101 -9.38 -16.17 5.10
CA THR A 101 -9.70 -16.31 6.53
C THR A 101 -8.60 -15.74 7.44
N LEU A 102 -7.32 -15.91 7.07
CA LEU A 102 -6.20 -15.58 7.94
C LEU A 102 -5.74 -14.13 7.83
N LEU A 103 -5.93 -13.44 6.70
CA LEU A 103 -5.56 -12.03 6.57
C LEU A 103 -6.07 -11.12 7.70
N PRO A 104 -7.36 -11.15 8.11
CA PRO A 104 -7.81 -10.34 9.25
C PRO A 104 -7.14 -10.75 10.57
N VAL A 105 -6.80 -12.04 10.76
CA VAL A 105 -6.04 -12.52 11.93
C VAL A 105 -4.63 -11.94 11.93
N PHE A 106 -3.99 -11.84 10.77
CA PHE A 106 -2.66 -11.26 10.63
C PHE A 106 -2.69 -9.74 10.83
N ILE A 107 -3.74 -9.03 10.39
CA ILE A 107 -3.96 -7.62 10.73
C ILE A 107 -4.10 -7.43 12.25
N ALA A 108 -4.84 -8.32 12.93
CA ALA A 108 -4.95 -8.29 14.39
C ALA A 108 -3.61 -8.58 15.08
N LEU A 109 -2.82 -9.52 14.54
CA LEU A 109 -1.47 -9.84 15.03
C LEU A 109 -0.53 -8.62 14.89
N LYS A 110 -0.52 -7.97 13.73
CA LYS A 110 0.22 -6.73 13.47
C LYS A 110 -0.20 -5.62 14.44
N SER A 111 -1.51 -5.47 14.68
CA SER A 111 -2.04 -4.48 15.64
C SER A 111 -1.62 -4.76 17.08
N GLY A 112 -1.62 -6.05 17.49
CA GLY A 112 -1.09 -6.49 18.77
C GLY A 112 0.41 -6.19 18.94
N LEU A 113 1.21 -6.47 17.92
CA LEU A 113 2.65 -6.17 17.94
C LEU A 113 2.93 -4.67 17.90
N ALA A 114 2.12 -3.87 17.20
CA ALA A 114 2.22 -2.42 17.17
C ALA A 114 1.96 -1.84 18.58
N ALA A 115 0.98 -2.40 19.30
CA ALA A 115 0.74 -2.07 20.69
C ALA A 115 1.93 -2.45 21.60
N VAL A 116 2.59 -3.59 21.36
CA VAL A 116 3.81 -3.99 22.09
C VAL A 116 4.94 -2.99 21.86
N GLY A 117 5.19 -2.59 20.61
CA GLY A 117 6.19 -1.58 20.29
C GLY A 117 5.87 -0.25 20.97
N ALA A 118 4.62 0.21 20.87
CA ALA A 118 4.18 1.47 21.47
C ALA A 118 4.27 1.43 23.01
N TYR A 119 3.97 0.28 23.63
CA TYR A 119 4.19 0.04 25.05
C TYR A 119 5.67 0.19 25.41
N GLY A 120 6.56 -0.52 24.71
CA GLY A 120 8.00 -0.49 24.94
C GLY A 120 8.61 0.90 24.80
N PHE A 121 8.20 1.65 23.77
CA PHE A 121 8.58 3.05 23.59
C PHE A 121 8.07 3.93 24.73
N THR A 122 6.79 3.82 25.10
CA THR A 122 6.16 4.63 26.15
C THR A 122 6.80 4.38 27.52
N ARG A 123 7.22 3.15 27.81
CA ARG A 123 7.92 2.77 29.05
C ARG A 123 9.25 3.50 29.27
N LEU A 124 9.80 4.16 28.25
CA LEU A 124 10.95 5.05 28.41
C LEU A 124 10.61 6.40 29.06
N PHE A 125 9.32 6.75 29.13
CA PHE A 125 8.86 8.09 29.55
C PHE A 125 7.87 8.06 30.71
N VAL A 126 7.30 6.90 31.01
CA VAL A 126 6.40 6.68 32.15
C VAL A 126 6.89 5.50 32.99
N LYS A 127 6.71 5.53 34.30
CA LYS A 127 7.02 4.45 35.26
C LYS A 127 5.85 3.47 35.46
N ASP A 128 4.60 3.95 35.48
CA ASP A 128 3.40 3.12 35.64
C ASP A 128 3.15 2.29 34.36
N THR A 129 3.25 0.97 34.51
CA THR A 129 2.95 0.01 33.45
C THR A 129 1.53 0.14 32.91
N ARG A 130 0.56 0.59 33.70
CA ARG A 130 -0.83 0.80 33.26
C ARG A 130 -0.97 2.08 32.45
N ALA A 131 -0.20 3.12 32.76
CA ALA A 131 -0.18 4.33 31.95
C ALA A 131 0.41 4.03 30.56
N ALA A 132 1.47 3.22 30.49
CA ALA A 132 2.00 2.75 29.21
C ALA A 132 0.98 1.93 28.39
N LEU A 133 0.11 1.16 29.06
CA LEU A 133 -0.99 0.45 28.38
C LEU A 133 -1.99 1.41 27.71
N ILE A 134 -2.16 2.64 28.21
CA ILE A 134 -3.05 3.62 27.56
C ILE A 134 -2.49 3.97 26.18
N ALA A 135 -1.20 4.32 26.08
CA ALA A 135 -0.57 4.64 24.81
C ALA A 135 -0.57 3.45 23.84
N SER A 136 -0.31 2.24 24.34
CA SER A 136 -0.33 1.03 23.49
C SER A 136 -1.69 0.76 22.88
N THR A 137 -2.76 0.90 23.67
CA THR A 137 -4.14 0.70 23.20
C THR A 137 -4.53 1.79 22.20
N LEU A 138 -4.23 3.07 22.51
CA LEU A 138 -4.55 4.19 21.63
C LEU A 138 -3.85 4.10 20.27
N PHE A 139 -2.61 3.61 20.22
CA PHE A 139 -1.88 3.47 18.97
C PHE A 139 -2.26 2.18 18.21
N GLY A 140 -2.27 1.03 18.88
CA GLY A 140 -2.57 -0.26 18.26
C GLY A 140 -3.97 -0.36 17.68
N LEU A 141 -4.95 0.33 18.28
CA LEU A 141 -6.33 0.43 17.82
C LEU A 141 -6.68 1.84 17.33
N SER A 142 -5.69 2.57 16.80
CA SER A 142 -5.90 3.93 16.30
C SER A 142 -6.86 3.95 15.12
N ALA A 143 -7.51 5.10 14.90
CA ALA A 143 -8.33 5.38 13.74
C ALA A 143 -7.60 5.13 12.41
N TYR A 144 -6.28 5.35 12.39
CA TYR A 144 -5.42 5.02 11.24
C TYR A 144 -5.47 3.53 10.93
N ASN A 145 -5.28 2.66 11.92
CA ASN A 145 -5.31 1.20 11.71
C ASN A 145 -6.69 0.73 11.26
N SER A 146 -7.78 1.31 11.77
CA SER A 146 -9.13 0.91 11.33
C SER A 146 -9.44 1.30 9.88
N ALA A 147 -8.97 2.47 9.42
CA ALA A 147 -9.19 2.93 8.06
C ALA A 147 -8.39 2.13 7.02
N ASN A 148 -7.22 1.64 7.43
CA ASN A 148 -6.28 0.94 6.55
C ASN A 148 -6.45 -0.58 6.55
N VAL A 149 -7.54 -1.12 7.12
CA VAL A 149 -7.86 -2.56 6.98
C VAL A 149 -7.88 -2.98 5.50
N ILE A 150 -8.30 -2.07 4.62
CA ILE A 150 -8.26 -2.27 3.17
C ILE A 150 -6.84 -2.45 2.60
N PHE A 151 -5.80 -1.91 3.25
CA PHE A 151 -4.38 -1.99 2.88
C PHE A 151 -3.57 -2.79 3.91
N ASN A 152 -3.70 -4.12 3.88
CA ASN A 152 -3.02 -5.00 4.85
C ASN A 152 -1.49 -4.74 4.98
N HIS A 153 -0.80 -4.43 3.89
CA HIS A 153 0.65 -4.14 3.91
C HIS A 153 1.01 -2.82 4.60
N PHE A 154 0.10 -1.85 4.73
CA PHE A 154 0.36 -0.61 5.49
C PHE A 154 0.52 -0.89 6.99
N HIS A 155 -0.17 -1.92 7.50
CA HIS A 155 -0.04 -2.32 8.90
C HIS A 155 1.37 -2.81 9.24
N ASP A 156 2.14 -3.33 8.27
CA ASP A 156 3.53 -3.70 8.47
C ASP A 156 4.40 -2.47 8.75
N ALA A 157 4.20 -1.41 7.97
CA ALA A 157 4.89 -0.14 8.17
C ALA A 157 4.52 0.51 9.52
N VAL A 158 3.22 0.63 9.84
CA VAL A 158 2.77 1.25 11.09
C VAL A 158 3.31 0.52 12.31
N LEU A 159 3.36 -0.81 12.24
CA LEU A 159 3.94 -1.68 13.26
C LEU A 159 5.42 -1.35 13.54
N MET A 160 6.22 -1.06 12.51
CA MET A 160 7.66 -0.84 12.66
C MET A 160 8.02 0.47 13.38
N LEU A 161 7.25 1.54 13.18
CA LEU A 161 7.55 2.88 13.73
C LEU A 161 7.85 2.88 15.25
N PRO A 162 6.98 2.36 16.14
CA PRO A 162 7.25 2.42 17.57
C PRO A 162 8.49 1.62 17.97
N PHE A 163 8.82 0.53 17.27
CA PHE A 163 10.06 -0.22 17.50
C PHE A 163 11.29 0.58 17.06
N MET A 164 11.22 1.29 15.93
CA MET A 164 12.31 2.16 15.47
C MET A 164 12.60 3.29 16.47
N LEU A 165 11.55 3.97 16.95
CA LEU A 165 11.72 5.04 17.96
C LEU A 165 12.20 4.48 19.31
N TRP A 166 11.73 3.30 19.70
CA TRP A 166 12.22 2.62 20.90
C TRP A 166 13.70 2.27 20.78
N ALA A 167 14.11 1.72 19.64
CA ALA A 167 15.49 1.36 19.37
C ALA A 167 16.42 2.57 19.30
N LEU A 168 15.98 3.66 18.65
CA LEU A 168 16.67 4.94 18.59
C LEU A 168 16.98 5.47 19.99
N GLU A 169 15.98 5.54 20.86
CA GLU A 169 16.15 6.01 22.23
C GLU A 169 17.07 5.10 23.05
N ARG A 170 16.98 3.78 22.88
CA ARG A 170 17.88 2.82 23.54
C ARG A 170 19.33 2.97 23.07
N LEU A 171 19.55 3.25 21.79
CA LEU A 171 20.89 3.49 21.26
C LEU A 171 21.47 4.79 21.81
N ILE A 172 20.71 5.89 21.78
CA ILE A 172 21.18 7.22 22.21
C ILE A 172 21.42 7.27 23.73
N ARG A 173 20.50 6.71 24.54
CA ARG A 173 20.55 6.80 26.01
C ARG A 173 21.39 5.71 26.64
N ASP A 174 21.11 4.46 26.26
CA ASP A 174 21.63 3.29 26.95
C ASP A 174 22.86 2.71 26.23
N GLY A 175 23.23 3.23 25.05
CA GLY A 175 24.31 2.69 24.23
C GLY A 175 24.03 1.27 23.74
N ARG A 176 22.76 0.89 23.59
CA ARG A 176 22.37 -0.45 23.14
C ARG A 176 22.42 -0.54 21.62
N HIS A 177 23.47 -1.18 21.13
CA HIS A 177 23.75 -1.36 19.71
C HIS A 177 22.95 -2.49 19.06
N GLY A 178 22.65 -2.35 17.77
CA GLY A 178 22.12 -3.38 16.87
C GLY A 178 20.61 -3.41 16.74
N PHE A 179 19.87 -3.10 17.80
CA PHE A 179 18.41 -3.08 17.75
C PHE A 179 17.89 -1.98 16.80
N PHE A 180 18.60 -0.85 16.70
CA PHE A 180 18.24 0.22 15.78
C PHE A 180 18.50 -0.18 14.34
N ALA A 181 19.69 -0.72 14.03
CA ALA A 181 19.99 -1.26 12.70
C ALA A 181 18.96 -2.31 12.24
N LEU A 182 18.57 -3.24 13.13
CA LEU A 182 17.57 -4.27 12.82
C LEU A 182 16.20 -3.68 12.50
N THR A 183 15.71 -2.73 13.28
CA THR A 183 14.39 -2.12 13.05
C THR A 183 14.38 -1.24 11.80
N VAL A 184 15.50 -0.58 11.47
CA VAL A 184 15.69 0.13 10.20
C VAL A 184 15.67 -0.85 9.03
N ALA A 185 16.41 -1.96 9.12
CA ALA A 185 16.44 -3.00 8.09
C ALA A 185 15.05 -3.58 7.82
N LEU A 186 14.33 -3.99 8.87
CA LEU A 186 12.99 -4.55 8.75
C LEU A 186 12.00 -3.54 8.16
N SER A 187 12.07 -2.26 8.55
CA SER A 187 11.20 -1.24 7.97
C SER A 187 11.49 -1.03 6.47
N ALA A 188 12.77 -0.88 6.10
CA ALA A 188 13.18 -0.72 4.70
C ALA A 188 12.81 -1.93 3.84
N PHE A 189 12.90 -3.14 4.41
CA PHE A 189 12.57 -4.38 3.73
C PHE A 189 11.06 -4.53 3.52
N THR A 190 10.26 -4.26 4.56
CA THR A 190 8.80 -4.47 4.53
C THR A 190 8.07 -3.53 3.58
N ASN A 191 8.43 -2.24 3.54
CA ASN A 191 7.81 -1.29 2.64
C ASN A 191 8.69 -0.04 2.44
N TYR A 192 9.31 0.07 1.26
CA TYR A 192 10.23 1.17 0.95
C TYR A 192 9.55 2.56 0.93
N TYR A 193 8.27 2.64 0.51
CA TYR A 193 7.52 3.89 0.43
C TYR A 193 7.28 4.48 1.82
N PHE A 194 6.79 3.68 2.77
CA PHE A 194 6.59 4.14 4.16
C PHE A 194 7.92 4.34 4.88
N PHE A 195 8.92 3.51 4.60
CA PHE A 195 10.26 3.65 5.19
C PHE A 195 10.84 5.06 4.94
N PHE A 196 10.71 5.58 3.71
CA PHE A 196 11.14 6.94 3.38
C PHE A 196 10.50 8.00 4.29
N GLY A 197 9.17 7.96 4.45
CA GLY A 197 8.46 8.87 5.35
C GLY A 197 8.85 8.69 6.83
N GLN A 198 9.09 7.45 7.27
CA GLN A 198 9.54 7.15 8.64
C GLN A 198 10.93 7.71 8.92
N VAL A 199 11.84 7.67 7.95
CA VAL A 199 13.18 8.29 8.06
C VAL A 199 13.04 9.79 8.32
N ILE A 200 12.19 10.50 7.57
CA ILE A 200 11.94 11.93 7.78
C ILE A 200 11.43 12.18 9.20
N PHE A 201 10.44 11.40 9.67
CA PHE A 201 9.92 11.58 11.02
C PHE A 201 10.94 11.28 12.12
N ILE A 202 11.76 10.24 11.94
CA ILE A 202 12.84 9.89 12.87
C ILE A 202 13.89 11.01 12.92
N LEU A 203 14.21 11.63 11.78
CA LEU A 203 15.09 12.80 11.74
C LEU A 203 14.46 13.99 12.48
N LEU A 204 13.18 14.29 12.27
CA LEU A 204 12.47 15.35 13.02
C LEU A 204 12.46 15.06 14.53
N TYR A 205 12.19 13.82 14.92
CA TYR A 205 12.25 13.37 16.30
C TYR A 205 13.66 13.58 16.88
N PHE A 206 14.70 13.17 16.17
CA PHE A 206 16.08 13.35 16.58
C PHE A 206 16.48 14.82 16.72
N LEU A 207 16.22 15.63 15.69
CA LEU A 207 16.56 17.06 15.65
C LEU A 207 15.85 17.85 16.74
N THR A 208 14.55 17.63 16.95
CA THR A 208 13.82 18.30 18.04
C THR A 208 14.34 17.88 19.41
N GLY A 209 14.79 16.63 19.57
CA GLY A 209 15.45 16.17 20.79
C GLY A 209 16.77 16.91 21.06
N LEU A 210 17.54 17.22 20.02
CA LEU A 210 18.75 18.06 20.13
C LEU A 210 18.43 19.52 20.47
N VAL A 211 17.48 20.13 19.75
CA VAL A 211 17.08 21.53 19.96
C VAL A 211 16.61 21.79 21.39
N THR A 212 15.91 20.82 21.98
CA THR A 212 15.44 20.91 23.37
C THR A 212 16.48 20.48 24.40
N GLY A 213 17.67 20.06 23.98
CA GLY A 213 18.74 19.59 24.87
C GLY A 213 18.46 18.23 25.54
N ARG A 214 17.43 17.51 25.10
CA ARG A 214 17.09 16.15 25.55
C ARG A 214 18.16 15.16 25.10
N PHE A 215 18.65 15.31 23.88
CA PHE A 215 19.76 14.53 23.36
C PHE A 215 21.06 15.30 23.52
N ARG A 216 22.04 14.64 24.13
CA ARG A 216 23.43 15.11 24.20
C ARG A 216 24.27 14.15 23.39
N LEU A 217 24.74 14.61 22.23
CA LEU A 217 25.56 13.83 21.33
C LEU A 217 27.03 14.03 21.62
N THR A 218 27.76 12.93 21.59
CA THR A 218 29.20 12.92 21.36
C THR A 218 29.44 12.43 19.94
N ALA A 219 30.60 12.76 19.35
CA ALA A 219 30.96 12.28 18.01
C ALA A 219 30.84 10.74 17.90
N LYS A 220 31.22 10.01 18.94
CA LYS A 220 31.07 8.55 19.03
C LYS A 220 29.62 8.09 18.94
N ARG A 221 28.70 8.73 19.67
CA ARG A 221 27.27 8.37 19.66
C ARG A 221 26.61 8.71 18.32
N PHE A 222 26.97 9.85 17.74
CA PHE A 222 26.51 10.23 16.40
C PHE A 222 27.01 9.24 15.34
N GLY A 223 28.29 8.88 15.37
CA GLY A 223 28.88 7.88 14.46
C GLY A 223 28.21 6.51 14.58
N ALA A 224 27.94 6.04 15.80
CA ALA A 224 27.22 4.78 16.01
C ALA A 224 25.79 4.82 15.45
N LEU A 225 25.07 5.94 15.65
CA LEU A 225 23.73 6.13 15.12
C LEU A 225 23.72 6.13 13.58
N ALA A 226 24.64 6.90 12.97
CA ALA A 226 24.77 6.99 11.52
C ALA A 226 25.16 5.64 10.91
N LEU A 227 26.08 4.91 11.53
CA LEU A 227 26.50 3.58 11.08
C LEU A 227 25.34 2.58 11.15
N GLU A 228 24.59 2.54 12.25
CA GLU A 228 23.44 1.62 12.37
C GLU A 228 22.30 1.97 11.42
N ALA A 229 22.03 3.26 11.18
CA ALA A 229 21.06 3.69 10.16
C ALA A 229 21.48 3.27 8.75
N LEU A 230 22.76 3.50 8.40
CA LEU A 230 23.31 3.16 7.09
C LEU A 230 23.33 1.64 6.86
N LEU A 231 23.96 0.88 7.77
CA LEU A 231 24.05 -0.57 7.64
C LEU A 231 22.67 -1.23 7.69
N GLY A 232 21.75 -0.76 8.55
CA GLY A 232 20.37 -1.24 8.57
C GLY A 232 19.68 -1.04 7.21
N THR A 233 19.79 0.15 6.61
CA THR A 233 19.22 0.41 5.29
C THR A 233 19.85 -0.46 4.20
N LEU A 234 21.19 -0.56 4.18
CA LEU A 234 21.92 -1.35 3.19
C LEU A 234 21.65 -2.86 3.30
N THR A 235 21.34 -3.38 4.50
CA THR A 235 20.94 -4.80 4.62
C THR A 235 19.65 -5.12 3.89
N ALA A 236 18.78 -4.13 3.61
CA ALA A 236 17.56 -4.31 2.83
C ALA A 236 17.78 -4.19 1.31
N ALA A 237 19.01 -3.92 0.84
CA ALA A 237 19.31 -3.64 -0.57
C ALA A 237 18.87 -4.73 -1.57
N VAL A 238 18.86 -6.01 -1.17
CA VAL A 238 18.40 -7.12 -2.02
C VAL A 238 16.99 -6.91 -2.57
N LEU A 239 16.09 -6.30 -1.79
CA LEU A 239 14.74 -5.96 -2.25
C LEU A 239 14.62 -4.46 -2.55
N LEU A 240 15.25 -3.62 -1.75
CA LEU A 240 15.16 -2.16 -1.85
C LEU A 240 15.76 -1.63 -3.17
N LEU A 241 16.93 -2.12 -3.58
CA LEU A 241 17.60 -1.65 -4.79
C LEU A 241 16.78 -1.92 -6.06
N PRO A 242 16.38 -3.18 -6.38
CA PRO A 242 15.57 -3.43 -7.57
C PRO A 242 14.24 -2.67 -7.55
N SER A 243 13.61 -2.53 -6.39
CA SER A 243 12.33 -1.80 -6.26
C SER A 243 12.47 -0.29 -6.48
N VAL A 244 13.57 0.32 -6.03
CA VAL A 244 13.82 1.73 -6.29
C VAL A 244 14.14 1.95 -7.76
N MET A 245 14.95 1.08 -8.36
CA MET A 245 15.33 1.21 -9.77
C MET A 245 14.15 1.05 -10.72
N SER A 246 13.20 0.14 -10.44
CA SER A 246 11.99 -0.02 -11.27
C SER A 246 11.04 1.17 -11.19
N VAL A 247 11.04 1.92 -10.08
CA VAL A 247 10.14 3.07 -9.87
C VAL A 247 10.75 4.38 -10.37
N LEU A 248 12.09 4.50 -10.48
CA LEU A 248 12.77 5.73 -10.91
C LEU A 248 12.40 6.19 -12.34
N GLY A 249 11.92 5.29 -13.20
CA GLY A 249 11.43 5.61 -14.55
C GLY A 249 9.93 5.93 -14.62
N ASN A 250 9.21 5.92 -13.49
CA ASN A 250 7.76 6.08 -13.51
C ASN A 250 7.35 7.54 -13.80
N PRO A 251 6.54 7.81 -14.84
CA PRO A 251 6.11 9.17 -15.21
C PRO A 251 5.40 9.91 -14.07
N ARG A 252 4.79 9.19 -13.11
CA ARG A 252 4.11 9.79 -11.96
C ARG A 252 5.08 10.47 -10.98
N LEU A 253 6.36 10.12 -10.99
CA LEU A 253 7.39 10.84 -10.23
C LEU A 253 7.75 12.19 -10.85
N ALA A 254 7.52 12.37 -12.16
CA ALA A 254 7.78 13.64 -12.84
C ALA A 254 6.78 14.74 -12.43
N ALA A 255 5.57 14.37 -11.99
CA ALA A 255 4.55 15.28 -11.50
C ALA A 255 4.85 15.79 -10.07
N SER A 256 5.86 16.66 -9.97
CA SER A 256 6.25 17.33 -8.72
C SER A 256 5.39 18.56 -8.42
N LEU A 257 5.22 18.88 -7.14
CA LEU A 257 4.63 20.16 -6.72
C LEU A 257 5.39 21.35 -7.32
N SER A 258 4.65 22.35 -7.80
CA SER A 258 5.23 23.60 -8.31
C SER A 258 4.33 24.81 -8.02
N GLY A 259 4.90 26.02 -8.19
CA GLY A 259 4.15 27.27 -8.10
C GLY A 259 3.44 27.51 -6.76
N ALA A 260 2.19 27.98 -6.82
CA ALA A 260 1.39 28.27 -5.63
C ALA A 260 1.07 27.01 -4.80
N ASP A 261 1.05 25.83 -5.43
CA ASP A 261 0.68 24.58 -4.76
C ASP A 261 1.71 24.17 -3.69
N LEU A 262 2.93 24.73 -3.73
CA LEU A 262 3.95 24.54 -2.68
C LEU A 262 3.47 25.04 -1.30
N ILE A 263 2.70 26.12 -1.28
CA ILE A 263 2.30 26.81 -0.04
C ILE A 263 0.80 26.76 0.26
N ARG A 264 -0.04 26.45 -0.74
CA ARG A 264 -1.48 26.23 -0.55
C ARG A 264 -1.93 24.94 -1.22
N TYR A 265 -2.82 24.19 -0.60
CA TYR A 265 -3.42 23.05 -1.30
C TYR A 265 -4.22 23.53 -2.51
N GLY A 266 -4.08 22.81 -3.64
CA GLY A 266 -4.80 23.12 -4.88
C GLY A 266 -6.32 23.12 -4.64
N GLU A 267 -6.81 22.15 -3.88
CA GLU A 267 -8.19 22.06 -3.44
C GLU A 267 -8.38 22.64 -2.02
N PRO A 268 -9.14 23.74 -1.84
CA PRO A 268 -9.33 24.37 -0.53
C PRO A 268 -10.01 23.47 0.52
N SER A 269 -10.84 22.50 0.10
CA SER A 269 -11.51 21.56 1.02
C SER A 269 -10.51 20.66 1.78
N THR A 270 -9.28 20.51 1.28
CA THR A 270 -8.20 19.73 1.92
C THR A 270 -7.93 20.19 3.36
N TYR A 271 -7.99 21.50 3.65
CA TYR A 271 -7.74 22.01 5.01
C TYR A 271 -8.82 21.57 6.01
N LEU A 272 -10.09 21.67 5.59
CA LEU A 272 -11.23 21.23 6.41
C LEU A 272 -11.15 19.73 6.64
N PHE A 273 -10.73 18.99 5.62
CA PHE A 273 -10.57 17.56 5.71
C PHE A 273 -9.43 17.10 6.62
N ILE A 274 -8.28 17.79 6.63
CA ILE A 274 -7.21 17.54 7.61
C ILE A 274 -7.76 17.73 9.03
N LEU A 275 -8.47 18.83 9.28
CA LEU A 275 -9.07 19.11 10.59
C LEU A 275 -10.09 18.05 10.99
N LYS A 276 -10.97 17.65 10.07
CA LYS A 276 -11.96 16.60 10.27
C LYS A 276 -11.29 15.28 10.65
N ASN A 277 -10.32 14.83 9.86
CA ASN A 277 -9.63 13.55 10.06
C ASN A 277 -8.75 13.51 11.32
N LEU A 278 -8.39 14.68 11.88
CA LEU A 278 -7.70 14.78 13.16
C LEU A 278 -8.63 14.73 14.37
N LEU A 279 -9.95 14.86 14.20
CA LEU A 279 -10.90 15.07 15.30
C LEU A 279 -12.05 14.05 15.32
N LEU A 280 -12.45 13.56 14.15
CA LEU A 280 -13.58 12.66 13.94
C LEU A 280 -13.09 11.26 13.53
N LEU A 281 -14.03 10.32 13.39
CA LEU A 281 -13.74 9.01 12.81
C LEU A 281 -13.21 9.14 11.37
N PRO A 282 -12.40 8.16 10.91
CA PRO A 282 -11.98 8.09 9.52
C PRO A 282 -13.17 8.07 8.58
N ASP A 283 -12.93 8.49 7.36
CA ASP A 283 -13.80 8.11 6.25
C ASP A 283 -13.64 6.65 5.87
N ILE A 284 -14.70 6.10 5.30
CA ILE A 284 -14.60 4.85 4.54
C ILE A 284 -13.71 5.18 3.33
N THR A 285 -12.66 4.40 3.14
CA THR A 285 -11.74 4.58 2.01
C THR A 285 -12.50 4.43 0.68
N LEU A 286 -12.09 5.18 -0.35
CA LEU A 286 -12.64 5.15 -1.71
C LEU A 286 -14.11 5.62 -1.85
N VAL A 287 -14.65 6.35 -0.86
CA VAL A 287 -15.95 7.03 -1.02
C VAL A 287 -15.80 8.55 -1.03
N ASN A 288 -16.71 9.21 -1.75
CA ASN A 288 -16.89 10.66 -1.67
C ASN A 288 -17.58 11.01 -0.35
N ASN A 289 -16.89 11.81 0.45
CA ASN A 289 -17.41 12.36 1.68
C ASN A 289 -16.93 13.80 1.82
N PHE A 290 -17.80 14.71 2.28
CA PHE A 290 -17.46 16.13 2.47
C PHE A 290 -16.96 16.86 1.21
N GLY A 291 -17.46 16.48 0.02
CA GLY A 291 -17.05 17.12 -1.23
C GLY A 291 -15.66 16.74 -1.72
N MET A 292 -15.10 15.65 -1.21
CA MET A 292 -13.82 15.12 -1.66
C MET A 292 -13.99 13.99 -2.64
N THR A 293 -13.21 14.02 -3.70
CA THR A 293 -13.15 12.92 -4.66
C THR A 293 -12.68 11.63 -3.99
N ALA A 294 -13.10 10.48 -4.51
CA ALA A 294 -12.64 9.17 -4.04
C ALA A 294 -11.10 9.05 -4.06
N ALA A 295 -10.43 9.70 -5.03
CA ALA A 295 -8.97 9.77 -5.12
C ALA A 295 -8.34 10.50 -3.91
N GLN A 296 -8.93 11.61 -3.47
CA GLN A 296 -8.44 12.34 -2.30
C GLN A 296 -8.76 11.62 -0.98
N SER A 297 -9.93 10.97 -0.89
CA SER A 297 -10.28 10.06 0.22
C SER A 297 -9.25 8.93 0.36
N SER A 298 -8.74 8.42 -0.76
CA SER A 298 -7.68 7.39 -0.82
C SER A 298 -6.26 7.91 -0.55
N GLY A 299 -6.08 9.23 -0.49
CA GLY A 299 -4.81 9.86 -0.15
C GLY A 299 -4.61 9.99 1.37
N CYS A 300 -5.68 9.91 2.15
CA CYS A 300 -5.68 10.33 3.55
C CYS A 300 -6.37 9.34 4.44
N PHE A 301 -5.59 8.68 5.27
CA PHE A 301 -6.11 7.72 6.23
C PHE A 301 -5.86 8.27 7.62
N ALA A 302 -6.95 8.75 8.22
CA ALA A 302 -7.12 9.18 9.60
C ALA A 302 -5.90 9.71 10.35
N GLY A 303 -5.93 11.01 10.61
CA GLY A 303 -5.13 11.60 11.66
C GLY A 303 -5.51 11.03 13.01
N ALA A 304 -4.67 10.13 13.53
CA ALA A 304 -4.06 10.16 14.87
C ALA A 304 -4.86 10.46 16.15
N CYS A 305 -5.77 11.41 16.14
CA CYS A 305 -6.37 12.00 17.31
C CYS A 305 -7.85 11.67 17.33
N CYS A 306 -8.12 10.46 17.78
CA CYS A 306 -9.28 10.32 18.63
C CYS A 306 -9.26 11.43 19.69
N VAL A 307 -10.43 11.95 20.03
CA VAL A 307 -10.64 12.97 21.07
C VAL A 307 -9.78 12.75 22.32
N PHE A 308 -9.54 11.48 22.68
CA PHE A 308 -8.74 11.11 23.83
C PHE A 308 -7.24 11.47 23.74
N PRO A 309 -6.46 11.03 22.73
CA PRO A 309 -5.11 11.53 22.47
C PRO A 309 -5.00 13.06 22.44
N LEU A 310 -5.98 13.76 21.84
CA LEU A 310 -6.01 15.23 21.82
C LEU A 310 -6.19 15.82 23.22
N CYS A 311 -7.14 15.30 24.01
CA CYS A 311 -7.31 15.70 25.42
C CYS A 311 -6.01 15.55 26.21
N GLY A 312 -5.34 14.41 26.05
CA GLY A 312 -4.08 14.12 26.72
C GLY A 312 -2.94 15.02 26.26
N ALA A 313 -2.82 15.28 24.97
CA ALA A 313 -1.85 16.22 24.40
C ALA A 313 -2.08 17.64 24.94
N ILE A 314 -3.31 18.17 24.90
CA ILE A 314 -3.61 19.51 25.43
C ILE A 314 -3.32 19.58 26.94
N ALA A 315 -3.70 18.54 27.70
CA ALA A 315 -3.39 18.47 29.13
C ALA A 315 -1.86 18.48 29.36
N TYR A 316 -1.10 17.75 28.55
CA TYR A 316 0.36 17.75 28.59
C TYR A 316 0.95 19.13 28.28
N PHE A 317 0.48 19.78 27.20
CA PHE A 317 0.89 21.14 26.80
C PHE A 317 0.68 22.16 27.92
N ARG A 318 -0.44 22.08 28.62
CA ARG A 318 -0.78 22.99 29.73
C ARG A 318 0.00 22.72 31.01
N THR A 319 0.62 21.56 31.15
CA THR A 319 1.16 21.15 32.44
C THR A 319 2.67 21.01 32.48
N VAL A 320 3.28 20.43 31.44
CA VAL A 320 4.74 20.49 31.30
C VAL A 320 5.09 21.93 30.96
N LYS A 321 5.96 22.61 31.71
CA LYS A 321 6.38 23.99 31.39
C LYS A 321 7.77 23.97 30.76
N GLY A 322 8.09 24.99 29.97
CA GLY A 322 9.40 25.14 29.31
C GLY A 322 9.48 24.44 27.95
N LYS A 323 10.70 24.41 27.40
CA LYS A 323 11.03 23.76 26.12
C LYS A 323 10.96 22.24 26.31
N ASP A 324 10.02 21.58 25.65
CA ASP A 324 9.84 20.13 25.71
C ASP A 324 9.85 19.53 24.30
N HIS A 325 10.55 18.39 24.18
CA HIS A 325 10.77 17.68 22.93
C HIS A 325 9.47 17.28 22.22
N PHE A 326 8.50 16.67 22.93
CA PHE A 326 7.27 16.20 22.31
C PHE A 326 6.36 17.35 21.91
N LYS A 327 6.36 18.45 22.67
CA LYS A 327 5.63 19.66 22.27
C LYS A 327 6.15 20.23 20.96
N LEU A 328 7.47 20.40 20.85
CA LEU A 328 8.08 20.95 19.65
C LEU A 328 7.81 20.04 18.44
N LEU A 329 7.96 18.73 18.61
CA LEU A 329 7.71 17.76 17.54
C LEU A 329 6.25 17.77 17.06
N ILE A 330 5.27 17.73 17.97
CA ILE A 330 3.85 17.79 17.60
C ILE A 330 3.51 19.13 16.95
N THR A 331 4.03 20.25 17.47
CA THR A 331 3.80 21.57 16.85
C THR A 331 4.35 21.61 15.43
N LEU A 332 5.56 21.08 15.18
CA LEU A 332 6.11 20.98 13.83
C LEU A 332 5.25 20.08 12.94
N CYS A 333 4.86 18.90 13.41
CA CYS A 333 3.99 18.01 12.64
C CYS A 333 2.67 18.70 12.27
N CYS A 334 2.03 19.39 13.22
CA CYS A 334 0.83 20.17 12.93
C CYS A 334 1.09 21.21 11.84
N VAL A 335 2.17 22.00 11.91
CA VAL A 335 2.50 22.96 10.84
C VAL A 335 2.69 22.24 9.50
N MET A 336 3.43 21.13 9.48
CA MET A 336 3.70 20.38 8.26
C MET A 336 2.44 19.82 7.60
N MET A 337 1.42 19.43 8.37
CA MET A 337 0.14 18.96 7.82
C MET A 337 -0.58 20.03 6.99
N PHE A 338 -0.48 21.31 7.40
CA PHE A 338 -1.20 22.42 6.75
C PHE A 338 -0.37 23.14 5.68
N VAL A 339 0.89 22.77 5.48
CA VAL A 339 1.77 23.36 4.47
C VAL A 339 2.11 22.29 3.43
N PRO A 340 1.60 22.38 2.18
CA PRO A 340 1.67 21.30 1.20
C PRO A 340 3.09 20.79 0.93
N VAL A 341 4.07 21.66 0.66
CA VAL A 341 5.46 21.23 0.43
C VAL A 341 6.04 20.45 1.60
N LEU A 342 5.65 20.80 2.83
CA LEU A 342 6.09 20.10 4.04
C LEU A 342 5.35 18.77 4.22
N ASN A 343 4.03 18.73 3.99
CA ASN A 343 3.26 17.48 4.02
C ASN A 343 3.79 16.49 2.98
N GLN A 344 3.98 16.96 1.76
CA GLN A 344 4.37 16.16 0.61
C GLN A 344 5.84 15.75 0.63
N SER A 345 6.66 16.37 1.48
CA SER A 345 8.00 15.88 1.74
C SER A 345 8.00 14.42 2.21
N PHE A 346 6.94 13.95 2.86
CA PHE A 346 6.74 12.54 3.25
C PHE A 346 6.34 11.60 2.10
N SER A 347 6.17 12.13 0.89
CA SER A 347 5.72 11.39 -0.30
C SER A 347 6.43 11.88 -1.56
N LEU A 348 7.74 12.17 -1.45
CA LEU A 348 8.62 12.57 -2.55
C LEU A 348 8.12 13.80 -3.34
N LEU A 349 7.45 14.75 -2.66
CA LEU A 349 6.91 15.97 -3.27
C LEU A 349 5.88 15.71 -4.40
N SER A 350 5.19 14.56 -4.33
CA SER A 350 4.06 14.23 -5.20
C SER A 350 2.98 15.32 -5.18
N SER A 351 2.50 15.72 -6.36
CA SER A 351 1.41 16.71 -6.53
C SER A 351 0.11 16.34 -5.79
N THR A 352 -0.17 15.05 -5.59
CA THR A 352 -1.39 14.55 -4.93
C THR A 352 -1.26 14.54 -3.40
N PHE A 353 -2.21 15.12 -2.67
CA PHE A 353 -2.23 15.15 -1.19
C PHE A 353 -2.21 13.76 -0.57
N TYR A 354 -1.19 13.49 0.28
CA TYR A 354 -1.11 12.28 1.09
C TYR A 354 -1.02 12.55 2.60
N GLY A 355 -2.01 12.05 3.36
CA GLY A 355 -2.03 12.05 4.83
C GLY A 355 -1.44 10.78 5.46
N ARG A 356 -0.74 9.95 4.67
CA ARG A 356 -0.32 8.59 5.08
C ARG A 356 0.66 8.56 6.26
N TRP A 357 1.35 9.66 6.57
CA TRP A 357 2.30 9.74 7.68
C TRP A 357 1.66 10.11 9.03
N PHE A 358 0.34 10.40 9.06
CA PHE A 358 -0.31 10.95 10.26
C PHE A 358 -0.32 10.00 11.47
N TYR A 359 -0.13 8.69 11.29
CA TYR A 359 0.05 7.76 12.42
C TYR A 359 1.29 8.07 13.28
N MET A 360 2.28 8.78 12.74
CA MET A 360 3.51 9.11 13.47
C MET A 360 3.26 10.11 14.61
N PRO A 361 2.63 11.29 14.37
CA PRO A 361 2.19 12.16 15.47
C PRO A 361 1.08 11.53 16.34
N ALA A 362 0.33 10.53 15.85
CA ALA A 362 -0.60 9.75 16.67
C ALA A 362 0.10 9.06 17.83
N LEU A 363 1.19 8.36 17.52
CA LEU A 363 1.99 7.65 18.52
C LEU A 363 2.50 8.61 19.60
N ILE A 364 3.04 9.76 19.19
CA ILE A 364 3.55 10.76 20.12
C ILE A 364 2.41 11.34 20.98
N SER A 365 1.24 11.59 20.40
CA SER A 365 0.07 12.08 21.15
C SER A 365 -0.45 11.04 22.15
N ALA A 366 -0.42 9.75 21.79
CA ALA A 366 -0.74 8.64 22.69
C ALA A 366 0.26 8.57 23.88
N VAL A 367 1.56 8.73 23.61
CA VAL A 367 2.61 8.81 24.65
C VAL A 367 2.41 10.02 25.56
N MET A 368 2.11 11.20 25.01
CA MET A 368 1.81 12.40 25.79
C MET A 368 0.60 12.18 26.70
N THR A 369 -0.41 11.46 26.22
CA THR A 369 -1.61 11.10 27.00
C THR A 369 -1.28 10.19 28.16
N ALA A 370 -0.50 9.13 27.93
CA ALA A 370 0.00 8.25 28.99
C ALA A 370 0.82 9.02 30.03
N ARG A 371 1.72 9.91 29.58
CA ARG A 371 2.57 10.72 30.47
C ARG A 371 1.75 11.74 31.26
N ALA A 372 0.73 12.34 30.65
CA ALA A 372 -0.22 13.22 31.35
C ALA A 372 -1.04 12.48 32.41
N ALA A 373 -1.41 11.22 32.14
CA ALA A 373 -2.12 10.37 33.10
C ALA A 373 -1.25 10.03 34.33
N GLU A 374 0.04 9.73 34.13
CA GLU A 374 0.97 9.42 35.23
C GLU A 374 1.33 10.65 36.08
N LEU A 375 1.72 11.76 35.45
CA LEU A 375 2.23 12.94 36.15
C LEU A 375 1.18 13.60 37.07
N ARG A 376 -0.10 13.18 36.99
CA ARG A 376 -1.19 13.57 37.89
C ARG A 376 -0.82 13.45 39.36
N GLU A 377 -0.16 12.37 39.76
CA GLU A 377 0.25 12.11 41.15
C GLU A 377 1.31 13.11 41.66
N GLN A 378 2.21 13.55 40.78
CA GLN A 378 3.39 14.33 41.19
C GLN A 378 3.22 15.84 41.06
N LYS A 379 2.39 16.30 40.11
CA LYS A 379 2.20 17.74 39.79
C LYS A 379 0.74 18.20 39.82
N GLY A 380 -0.20 17.34 40.26
CA GLY A 380 -1.63 17.66 40.22
C GLY A 380 -2.19 17.83 38.81
N ILE A 381 -1.59 17.16 37.81
CA ILE A 381 -2.06 17.22 36.41
C ILE A 381 -3.50 16.74 36.36
N CYS A 382 -4.37 17.58 35.83
CA CYS A 382 -5.76 17.23 35.64
C CYS A 382 -6.02 17.11 34.15
N LEU A 383 -6.31 15.89 33.66
CA LEU A 383 -6.85 15.67 32.31
C LEU A 383 -8.07 16.59 32.04
N ARG A 384 -8.76 17.07 33.10
CA ARG A 384 -9.84 18.08 33.00
C ARG A 384 -9.38 19.35 32.27
N LYS A 385 -8.12 19.75 32.44
CA LYS A 385 -7.54 20.92 31.76
C LYS A 385 -7.43 20.72 30.25
N GLY A 386 -7.35 19.48 29.77
CA GLY A 386 -7.38 19.15 28.36
C GLY A 386 -8.79 18.92 27.82
N LEU A 387 -9.69 18.41 28.67
CA LEU A 387 -11.05 18.02 28.28
C LEU A 387 -11.89 19.20 27.75
N LEU A 388 -11.95 20.33 28.45
CA LEU A 388 -12.80 21.45 28.02
C LEU A 388 -12.37 22.01 26.64
N PRO A 389 -11.09 22.35 26.40
CA PRO A 389 -10.66 22.80 25.08
C PRO A 389 -10.84 21.74 24.00
N ALA A 390 -10.50 20.48 24.29
CA ALA A 390 -10.72 19.39 23.32
C ALA A 390 -12.21 19.23 23.01
N GLY A 391 -13.07 19.36 24.01
CA GLY A 391 -14.52 19.34 23.87
C GLY A 391 -15.07 20.48 23.04
N VAL A 392 -14.54 21.70 23.22
CA VAL A 392 -14.90 22.84 22.37
C VAL A 392 -14.43 22.62 20.93
N ILE A 393 -13.18 22.21 20.71
CA ILE A 393 -12.62 21.99 19.36
C ILE A 393 -13.38 20.88 18.63
N THR A 394 -13.56 19.73 19.27
CA THR A 394 -14.30 18.60 18.70
C THR A 394 -15.78 18.94 18.57
N GLY A 395 -16.39 19.68 19.49
CA GLY A 395 -17.78 20.10 19.40
C GLY A 395 -18.04 21.04 18.22
N VAL A 396 -17.14 22.02 17.99
CA VAL A 396 -17.18 22.90 16.82
C VAL A 396 -16.98 22.10 15.54
N ALA A 397 -15.99 21.20 15.49
CA ALA A 397 -15.77 20.35 14.32
C ALA A 397 -16.96 19.42 14.04
N ALA A 398 -17.56 18.84 15.08
CA ALA A 398 -18.74 17.99 14.97
C ALA A 398 -19.96 18.78 14.49
N ALA A 399 -20.18 20.00 15.01
CA ALA A 399 -21.27 20.87 14.58
C ALA A 399 -21.09 21.33 13.13
N ALA A 400 -19.88 21.73 12.74
CA ALA A 400 -19.56 22.09 11.36
C ALA A 400 -19.74 20.89 10.42
N SER A 401 -19.25 19.72 10.82
CA SER A 401 -19.42 18.46 10.09
C SER A 401 -20.90 18.11 9.88
N LEU A 402 -21.71 18.22 10.94
CA LEU A 402 -23.14 17.98 10.90
C LEU A 402 -23.86 19.00 10.00
N ALA A 403 -23.53 20.29 10.13
CA ALA A 403 -24.11 21.35 9.32
C ALA A 403 -23.81 21.16 7.82
N VAL A 404 -22.56 20.87 7.46
CA VAL A 404 -22.17 20.60 6.06
C VAL A 404 -22.93 19.39 5.52
N THR A 405 -23.02 18.30 6.29
CA THR A 405 -23.74 17.09 5.87
C THR A 405 -25.23 17.38 5.63
N LEU A 406 -25.91 18.07 6.56
CA LEU A 406 -27.34 18.37 6.45
C LEU A 406 -27.66 19.39 5.35
N LEU A 407 -26.83 20.43 5.19
CA LEU A 407 -27.01 21.42 4.12
C LEU A 407 -26.74 20.81 2.75
N SER A 408 -25.77 19.90 2.65
CA SER A 408 -25.51 19.13 1.44
C SER A 408 -26.66 18.21 1.08
N GLN A 409 -27.23 17.50 2.06
CA GLN A 409 -28.36 16.59 1.84
C GLN A 409 -29.60 17.32 1.29
N ASN A 410 -29.80 18.57 1.70
CA ASN A 410 -30.88 19.44 1.22
C ASN A 410 -30.52 20.19 -0.08
N GLY A 411 -29.41 19.86 -0.73
CA GLY A 411 -28.99 20.49 -2.00
C GLY A 411 -28.46 21.92 -1.88
N VAL A 412 -28.30 22.47 -0.66
CA VAL A 412 -27.91 23.86 -0.44
C VAL A 412 -26.44 24.12 -0.80
N LEU A 413 -25.57 23.15 -0.54
CA LEU A 413 -24.12 23.30 -0.77
C LEU A 413 -23.63 22.76 -2.11
N GLY A 414 -24.47 22.05 -2.87
CA GLY A 414 -24.06 21.38 -4.10
C GLY A 414 -22.98 20.30 -3.90
N LEU A 415 -22.74 19.85 -2.67
CA LEU A 415 -21.83 18.75 -2.34
C LEU A 415 -22.60 17.42 -2.43
N SER A 416 -21.89 16.35 -2.75
CA SER A 416 -22.43 14.99 -2.73
C SER A 416 -21.68 14.14 -1.70
N PHE A 417 -22.41 13.19 -1.13
CA PHE A 417 -21.93 12.22 -0.17
C PHE A 417 -22.40 10.86 -0.64
N ASP A 418 -21.50 9.88 -0.73
CA ASP A 418 -21.90 8.51 -1.07
C ASP A 418 -22.75 7.88 0.05
N ASN A 419 -22.53 8.33 1.30
CA ASN A 419 -23.29 7.83 2.43
C ASN A 419 -23.51 8.90 3.51
N TYR A 420 -24.65 9.59 3.44
CA TYR A 420 -25.07 10.59 4.42
C TYR A 420 -25.19 10.00 5.84
N ALA A 421 -25.61 8.74 5.99
CA ALA A 421 -25.75 8.13 7.32
C ALA A 421 -24.40 7.99 8.03
N TYR A 422 -23.36 7.56 7.32
CA TYR A 422 -22.01 7.47 7.89
C TYR A 422 -21.45 8.86 8.25
N ALA A 423 -21.66 9.85 7.38
CA ALA A 423 -21.25 11.23 7.64
C ALA A 423 -21.93 11.84 8.90
N LEU A 424 -23.16 11.42 9.23
CA LEU A 424 -23.85 11.80 10.47
C LEU A 424 -23.33 11.04 11.70
N ILE A 425 -22.93 9.77 11.54
CA ILE A 425 -22.41 8.94 12.62
C ILE A 425 -21.07 9.48 13.16
N GLN A 426 -20.18 9.96 12.29
CA GLN A 426 -18.85 10.47 12.67
C GLN A 426 -18.87 11.55 13.77
N PRO A 427 -19.61 12.68 13.61
CA PRO A 427 -19.69 13.72 14.65
C PRO A 427 -20.41 13.24 15.91
N LEU A 428 -21.48 12.44 15.78
CA LEU A 428 -22.21 11.89 16.93
C LEU A 428 -21.32 10.98 17.79
N PHE A 429 -20.50 10.15 17.15
CA PHE A 429 -19.55 9.29 17.84
C PHE A 429 -18.48 10.13 18.56
N ALA A 430 -17.91 11.15 17.92
CA ALA A 430 -16.94 12.03 18.56
C ALA A 430 -17.52 12.74 19.81
N LEU A 431 -18.79 13.19 19.75
CA LEU A 431 -19.51 13.78 20.89
C LEU A 431 -19.80 12.76 22.00
N ALA A 432 -20.21 11.54 21.66
CA ALA A 432 -20.42 10.46 22.63
C ALA A 432 -19.13 10.15 23.40
N VAL A 433 -17.99 10.26 22.73
CA VAL A 433 -16.67 9.96 23.29
C VAL A 433 -16.21 11.05 24.22
N LEU A 434 -16.42 12.31 23.84
CA LEU A 434 -16.26 13.44 24.76
C LEU A 434 -17.10 13.28 26.02
N ALA A 435 -18.40 12.97 25.86
CA ALA A 435 -19.30 12.77 26.99
C ALA A 435 -18.81 11.63 27.90
N PHE A 436 -18.36 10.52 27.29
CA PHE A 436 -17.84 9.36 28.01
C PHE A 436 -16.53 9.64 28.76
N LEU A 437 -15.63 10.46 28.17
CA LEU A 437 -14.41 10.95 28.82
C LEU A 437 -14.71 11.97 29.94
N ALA A 438 -15.81 12.72 29.82
CA ALA A 438 -16.27 13.73 30.78
C ALA A 438 -16.96 13.15 32.03
N MET A 439 -17.70 12.04 31.89
CA MET A 439 -18.40 11.36 33.01
C MET A 439 -17.59 11.16 34.31
N PRO A 440 -16.34 10.66 34.33
CA PRO A 440 -15.55 10.51 35.56
C PRO A 440 -15.17 11.85 36.18
N MET A 441 -15.23 12.94 35.41
CA MET A 441 -14.85 14.28 35.86
C MET A 441 -16.01 15.03 36.50
N LEU A 442 -17.25 14.56 36.29
CA LEU A 442 -18.43 14.98 37.05
C LEU A 442 -18.47 14.36 38.46
N ARG A 443 -17.62 13.35 38.72
CA ARG A 443 -17.45 12.74 40.04
C ARG A 443 -16.14 13.22 40.68
N PRO A 444 -16.04 13.28 42.02
CA PRO A 444 -14.75 13.48 42.68
C PRO A 444 -13.78 12.40 42.19
N ALA A 445 -12.58 12.82 41.80
CA ALA A 445 -11.63 11.90 41.23
C ALA A 445 -11.19 10.89 42.30
N PRO A 446 -11.03 9.59 41.96
CA PRO A 446 -10.59 8.61 42.94
C PRO A 446 -9.29 9.07 43.61
N GLU A 447 -9.21 8.91 44.94
CA GLU A 447 -7.98 9.17 45.71
C GLU A 447 -6.85 8.26 45.23
N ASP A 448 -7.18 7.01 44.88
CA ASP A 448 -6.25 6.06 44.29
C ASP A 448 -6.05 6.29 42.78
N SER A 449 -4.84 6.70 42.43
CA SER A 449 -4.39 6.90 41.06
C SER A 449 -4.42 5.63 40.21
N ALA A 450 -4.23 4.45 40.82
CA ALA A 450 -4.32 3.16 40.16
C ALA A 450 -5.71 2.92 39.56
N VAL A 451 -6.75 3.29 40.32
CA VAL A 451 -8.15 3.16 39.90
C VAL A 451 -8.44 4.08 38.73
N LEU A 452 -7.96 5.33 38.75
CA LEU A 452 -8.15 6.23 37.61
C LEU A 452 -7.42 5.73 36.36
N THR A 453 -6.15 5.31 36.46
CA THR A 453 -5.40 4.81 35.31
C THR A 453 -6.06 3.58 34.71
N LYS A 454 -6.61 2.68 35.54
CA LYS A 454 -7.42 1.54 35.10
C LYS A 454 -8.68 2.00 34.37
N GLN A 455 -9.42 2.98 34.92
CA GLN A 455 -10.60 3.55 34.24
C GLN A 455 -10.22 4.15 32.89
N LEU A 456 -9.17 4.96 32.81
CA LEU A 456 -8.70 5.57 31.56
C LEU A 456 -8.29 4.52 30.52
N LEU A 457 -7.60 3.47 30.94
CA LEU A 457 -7.27 2.34 30.08
C LEU A 457 -8.52 1.62 29.56
N THR A 458 -9.48 1.32 30.43
CA THR A 458 -10.77 0.72 30.02
C THR A 458 -11.49 1.62 29.02
N ARG A 459 -11.49 2.94 29.25
CA ARG A 459 -12.10 3.89 28.31
C ARG A 459 -11.39 3.93 26.96
N ALA A 460 -10.05 3.93 26.95
CA ALA A 460 -9.28 3.84 25.71
C ALA A 460 -9.67 2.58 24.93
N ALA A 461 -9.68 1.43 25.60
CA ALA A 461 -10.03 0.16 24.96
C ALA A 461 -11.44 0.18 24.38
N VAL A 462 -12.46 0.52 25.18
CA VAL A 462 -13.86 0.52 24.74
C VAL A 462 -14.07 1.44 23.53
N PHE A 463 -13.56 2.66 23.57
CA PHE A 463 -13.78 3.61 22.48
C PHE A 463 -12.98 3.26 21.22
N CYS A 464 -11.71 2.86 21.34
CA CYS A 464 -10.92 2.48 20.17
C CYS A 464 -11.53 1.24 19.50
N THR A 465 -11.96 0.25 20.27
CA THR A 465 -12.69 -0.91 19.75
C THR A 465 -14.01 -0.49 19.09
N ALA A 466 -14.80 0.38 19.73
CA ALA A 466 -16.06 0.85 19.16
C ALA A 466 -15.86 1.65 17.86
N GLY A 467 -14.83 2.49 17.81
CA GLY A 467 -14.49 3.28 16.62
C GLY A 467 -14.04 2.41 15.46
N MET A 468 -13.17 1.43 15.75
CA MET A 468 -12.75 0.44 14.75
C MET A 468 -13.92 -0.41 14.27
N MET A 469 -14.76 -0.91 15.19
CA MET A 469 -15.98 -1.65 14.85
C MET A 469 -16.90 -0.84 13.95
N LEU A 470 -17.04 0.46 14.20
CA LEU A 470 -17.90 1.33 13.41
C LEU A 470 -17.32 1.60 12.01
N THR A 471 -16.01 1.90 11.90
CA THR A 471 -15.37 2.11 10.59
C THR A 471 -15.35 0.82 9.76
N VAL A 472 -14.94 -0.30 10.35
CA VAL A 472 -14.88 -1.59 9.65
C VAL A 472 -16.30 -2.08 9.34
N GLY A 473 -17.21 -2.05 10.31
CA GLY A 473 -18.59 -2.49 10.13
C GLY A 473 -19.34 -1.66 9.06
N CYS A 474 -19.22 -0.33 9.09
CA CYS A 474 -19.83 0.51 8.06
C CYS A 474 -19.18 0.31 6.69
N GLY A 475 -17.85 0.14 6.62
CA GLY A 475 -17.17 -0.20 5.38
C GLY A 475 -17.68 -1.50 4.76
N TYR A 476 -17.86 -2.54 5.59
CA TYR A 476 -18.44 -3.81 5.15
C TYR A 476 -19.91 -3.67 4.73
N ILE A 477 -20.76 -3.04 5.54
CA ILE A 477 -22.20 -2.91 5.26
C ILE A 477 -22.45 -2.12 3.98
N PHE A 478 -21.76 -1.00 3.79
CA PHE A 478 -22.04 -0.07 2.69
C PHE A 478 -21.33 -0.40 1.38
N ARG A 479 -20.32 -1.27 1.40
CA ARG A 479 -19.57 -1.66 0.19
C ARG A 479 -19.26 -3.14 0.11
N GLY A 480 -18.85 -3.72 1.23
CA GLY A 480 -18.37 -5.09 1.22
C GLY A 480 -19.44 -6.15 1.00
N THR A 481 -20.69 -5.89 1.36
CA THR A 481 -21.80 -6.84 1.17
C THR A 481 -21.99 -7.24 -0.29
N SER A 482 -21.98 -6.29 -1.23
CA SER A 482 -22.11 -6.57 -2.67
C SER A 482 -20.85 -7.19 -3.27
N GLU A 483 -19.66 -6.82 -2.79
CA GLU A 483 -18.41 -7.41 -3.29
C GLU A 483 -18.18 -8.83 -2.74
N SER A 484 -18.75 -9.17 -1.59
CA SER A 484 -18.55 -10.48 -0.96
C SER A 484 -19.17 -11.62 -1.77
N SER A 485 -20.37 -11.45 -2.33
CA SER A 485 -21.03 -12.49 -3.12
C SER A 485 -20.24 -12.79 -4.39
N LEU A 486 -19.80 -11.75 -5.10
CA LEU A 486 -18.95 -11.87 -6.27
C LEU A 486 -17.65 -12.61 -5.95
N MET A 487 -17.02 -12.27 -4.83
CA MET A 487 -15.80 -12.94 -4.37
C MET A 487 -16.03 -14.41 -4.02
N ASP A 488 -17.17 -14.77 -3.42
CA ASP A 488 -17.53 -16.16 -3.19
C ASP A 488 -17.60 -16.94 -4.52
N SER A 489 -18.29 -16.39 -5.54
CA SER A 489 -18.35 -17.01 -6.87
C SER A 489 -16.98 -17.10 -7.57
N VAL A 490 -16.09 -16.11 -7.39
CA VAL A 490 -14.71 -16.19 -7.91
C VAL A 490 -13.96 -17.38 -7.31
N PHE A 491 -14.08 -17.61 -6.00
CA PHE A 491 -13.40 -18.73 -5.33
C PHE A 491 -14.05 -20.08 -5.62
N GLU A 492 -15.37 -20.15 -5.82
CA GLU A 492 -16.07 -21.36 -6.26
C GLU A 492 -15.63 -21.77 -7.68
N LEU A 493 -15.63 -20.82 -8.63
CA LEU A 493 -15.17 -21.07 -9.99
C LEU A 493 -13.74 -21.59 -10.05
N ARG A 494 -12.89 -21.14 -9.13
CA ARG A 494 -11.50 -21.62 -9.03
C ARG A 494 -11.45 -23.14 -8.84
N GLU A 495 -12.35 -23.71 -8.03
CA GLU A 495 -12.40 -25.16 -7.76
C GLU A 495 -12.93 -25.94 -8.95
N GLU A 496 -13.72 -25.31 -9.81
CA GLU A 496 -14.32 -25.92 -11.00
C GLU A 496 -13.38 -25.93 -12.23
N GLU A 497 -12.26 -25.19 -12.18
CA GLU A 497 -11.36 -24.93 -13.30
C GLU A 497 -12.13 -24.35 -14.51
N PRO A 498 -12.44 -23.04 -14.49
CA PRO A 498 -13.51 -22.49 -15.32
C PRO A 498 -13.19 -22.45 -16.81
N ILE A 499 -11.92 -22.65 -17.17
CA ILE A 499 -11.40 -22.67 -18.52
C ILE A 499 -10.51 -23.92 -18.65
N ARG A 500 -10.79 -24.79 -19.61
CA ARG A 500 -9.94 -25.94 -19.95
C ARG A 500 -9.51 -25.80 -21.39
N ASP A 501 -8.30 -25.31 -21.59
CA ASP A 501 -7.74 -25.04 -22.91
C ASP A 501 -6.24 -25.34 -22.94
N GLU A 502 -5.73 -25.69 -24.11
CA GLU A 502 -4.33 -26.03 -24.32
C GLU A 502 -3.56 -24.85 -24.94
N GLY A 503 -2.27 -24.80 -24.65
CA GLY A 503 -1.38 -23.74 -25.12
C GLY A 503 -1.50 -22.45 -24.30
N PHE A 504 -0.64 -21.50 -24.65
CA PHE A 504 -0.63 -20.21 -23.98
C PHE A 504 -1.76 -19.31 -24.48
N PHE A 505 -2.47 -18.69 -23.55
CA PHE A 505 -3.43 -17.63 -23.81
C PHE A 505 -3.48 -16.67 -22.62
N ARG A 506 -4.02 -15.47 -22.85
CA ARG A 506 -4.39 -14.55 -21.79
C ARG A 506 -5.91 -14.46 -21.65
N THR A 507 -6.31 -13.93 -20.52
CA THR A 507 -7.69 -13.57 -20.21
C THR A 507 -7.81 -12.05 -20.08
N SER A 508 -9.04 -11.56 -20.13
CA SER A 508 -9.39 -10.23 -19.67
C SER A 508 -10.68 -10.30 -18.88
N SER A 509 -11.10 -9.19 -18.30
CA SER A 509 -12.33 -9.14 -17.52
C SER A 509 -13.00 -7.78 -17.57
N GLU A 510 -14.19 -7.68 -17.03
CA GLU A 510 -14.77 -6.38 -16.69
C GLU A 510 -14.10 -5.75 -15.45
N ALA A 511 -14.46 -4.51 -15.15
CA ALA A 511 -13.86 -3.72 -14.07
C ALA A 511 -14.11 -4.28 -12.65
N ASN A 512 -15.23 -4.96 -12.40
CA ASN A 512 -15.50 -5.57 -11.09
C ASN A 512 -14.68 -6.84 -10.86
N LEU A 513 -14.44 -7.62 -11.92
CA LEU A 513 -13.63 -8.84 -11.92
C LEU A 513 -12.13 -8.59 -12.14
N GLN A 514 -11.67 -7.34 -12.09
CA GLN A 514 -10.26 -6.99 -12.22
C GLN A 514 -9.37 -7.79 -11.25
N ASN A 515 -8.23 -8.26 -11.75
CA ASN A 515 -7.29 -9.19 -11.10
C ASN A 515 -7.83 -10.61 -10.82
N MET A 516 -9.14 -10.85 -10.85
CA MET A 516 -9.72 -12.13 -10.44
C MET A 516 -9.26 -13.34 -11.27
N PRO A 517 -8.99 -13.23 -12.59
CA PRO A 517 -8.48 -14.37 -13.35
C PRO A 517 -7.14 -14.92 -12.82
N VAL A 518 -6.35 -14.10 -12.12
CA VAL A 518 -5.12 -14.57 -11.45
C VAL A 518 -5.42 -15.58 -10.35
N ILE A 519 -6.56 -15.46 -9.66
CA ILE A 519 -7.02 -16.44 -8.64
C ILE A 519 -7.29 -17.81 -9.29
N TRP A 520 -7.79 -17.81 -10.53
CA TRP A 520 -8.02 -19.01 -11.33
C TRP A 520 -6.75 -19.58 -11.96
N GLY A 521 -5.61 -18.89 -11.81
CA GLY A 521 -4.33 -19.30 -12.38
C GLY A 521 -4.12 -18.88 -13.84
N TYR A 522 -4.93 -17.95 -14.37
CA TYR A 522 -4.82 -17.47 -15.74
C TYR A 522 -4.17 -16.08 -15.82
N PRO A 523 -3.29 -15.83 -16.80
CA PRO A 523 -2.79 -14.49 -17.10
C PRO A 523 -3.92 -13.54 -17.46
N THR A 524 -3.85 -12.29 -17.01
CA THR A 524 -4.86 -11.27 -17.34
C THR A 524 -4.25 -9.96 -17.78
N VAL A 525 -4.78 -9.39 -18.88
CA VAL A 525 -4.41 -8.05 -19.35
C VAL A 525 -5.13 -6.93 -18.59
N ARG A 526 -6.18 -7.26 -17.83
CA ARG A 526 -6.87 -6.30 -16.96
C ARG A 526 -6.36 -6.42 -15.53
N TYR A 527 -5.31 -5.67 -15.24
CA TYR A 527 -4.56 -5.79 -14.00
C TYR A 527 -4.39 -4.47 -13.26
N PHE A 528 -4.66 -4.48 -11.95
CA PHE A 528 -4.53 -3.36 -11.03
C PHE A 528 -3.36 -3.59 -10.08
N ASN A 529 -2.27 -2.89 -10.35
CA ASN A 529 -1.07 -2.86 -9.52
C ASN A 529 -0.45 -1.45 -9.50
N SER A 530 -0.18 -0.94 -8.29
CA SER A 530 0.41 0.39 -8.09
C SER A 530 1.85 0.51 -8.63
N THR A 531 2.54 -0.61 -8.81
CA THR A 531 3.94 -0.69 -9.21
C THR A 531 4.07 -1.66 -10.38
N VAL A 532 4.39 -1.13 -11.56
CA VAL A 532 4.67 -1.90 -12.78
C VAL A 532 5.82 -1.26 -13.55
N GLU A 533 6.32 -1.99 -14.55
CA GLU A 533 7.36 -1.53 -15.45
C GLU A 533 6.95 -0.25 -16.21
N PRO A 534 7.84 0.73 -16.41
CA PRO A 534 7.49 1.96 -17.13
C PRO A 534 7.06 1.74 -18.59
N THR A 535 7.60 0.73 -19.27
CA THR A 535 7.32 0.44 -20.68
C THR A 535 5.89 0.04 -20.94
N ILE A 536 5.24 -0.67 -20.00
CA ILE A 536 3.82 -0.98 -20.13
C ILE A 536 2.95 0.28 -20.08
N MET A 537 3.37 1.31 -19.33
CA MET A 537 2.65 2.59 -19.30
C MET A 537 2.80 3.31 -20.64
N SER A 538 3.99 3.27 -21.24
CA SER A 538 4.25 3.84 -22.56
C SER A 538 3.35 3.20 -23.63
N PHE A 539 3.32 1.86 -23.72
CA PHE A 539 2.47 1.11 -24.65
C PHE A 539 1.00 1.54 -24.59
N TYR A 540 0.39 1.50 -23.39
CA TYR A 540 -1.02 1.85 -23.22
C TYR A 540 -1.30 3.34 -23.45
N ASN A 541 -0.39 4.23 -23.05
CA ASN A 541 -0.55 5.67 -23.28
C ASN A 541 -0.55 6.01 -24.78
N GLU A 542 0.32 5.37 -25.57
CA GLU A 542 0.40 5.61 -27.02
C GLU A 542 -0.86 5.12 -27.77
N LEU A 543 -1.50 4.07 -27.27
CA LEU A 543 -2.83 3.63 -27.76
C LEU A 543 -3.98 4.56 -27.36
N GLY A 544 -3.74 5.56 -26.51
CA GLY A 544 -4.80 6.44 -25.98
C GLY A 544 -5.59 5.82 -24.83
N LEU A 545 -5.06 4.78 -24.19
CA LEU A 545 -5.66 4.06 -23.06
C LEU A 545 -4.82 4.34 -21.79
N PRO A 546 -4.85 5.56 -21.22
CA PRO A 546 -3.85 5.98 -20.25
C PRO A 546 -3.84 5.12 -18.99
N ARG A 547 -2.69 4.48 -18.73
CA ARG A 547 -2.50 3.56 -17.60
C ARG A 547 -1.98 4.31 -16.37
N THR A 548 -2.78 4.40 -15.31
CA THR A 548 -2.35 5.02 -14.03
C THR A 548 -1.83 3.98 -13.03
N VAL A 549 -2.74 3.21 -12.45
CA VAL A 549 -2.47 2.06 -11.57
C VAL A 549 -3.04 0.77 -12.12
N LYS A 550 -3.85 0.85 -13.17
CA LYS A 550 -4.55 -0.27 -13.76
C LYS A 550 -4.45 -0.22 -15.28
N SER A 551 -4.28 -1.40 -15.88
CA SER A 551 -4.52 -1.64 -17.29
C SER A 551 -6.03 -1.82 -17.47
N ASP A 552 -6.67 -0.87 -18.15
CA ASP A 552 -8.08 -0.93 -18.49
C ASP A 552 -8.19 -1.24 -19.99
N CYS A 553 -8.52 -2.49 -20.30
CA CYS A 553 -8.87 -2.92 -21.64
C CYS A 553 -10.34 -3.33 -21.58
N GLU A 554 -11.20 -2.51 -22.16
CA GLU A 554 -12.64 -2.74 -22.23
C GLU A 554 -12.96 -3.65 -23.41
N VAL A 555 -14.14 -4.28 -23.40
CA VAL A 555 -14.57 -5.18 -24.50
C VAL A 555 -14.62 -4.48 -25.87
N THR A 556 -14.73 -3.14 -25.89
CA THR A 556 -14.66 -2.32 -27.10
C THR A 556 -13.27 -2.30 -27.73
N ASP A 557 -12.24 -2.61 -26.96
CA ASP A 557 -10.84 -2.66 -27.38
C ASP A 557 -10.48 -4.09 -27.87
N TYR A 558 -11.44 -4.74 -28.55
CA TYR A 558 -11.32 -6.12 -29.01
C TYR A 558 -10.18 -6.34 -30.02
N PRO A 559 -9.80 -5.38 -30.90
CA PRO A 559 -8.63 -5.55 -31.75
C PRO A 559 -7.34 -5.64 -30.91
N LEU A 560 -7.22 -4.81 -29.88
CA LEU A 560 -6.11 -4.88 -28.92
C LEU A 560 -6.11 -6.21 -28.15
N MET A 561 -7.25 -6.65 -27.63
CA MET A 561 -7.36 -7.95 -26.93
C MET A 561 -6.85 -9.10 -27.82
N THR A 562 -7.22 -9.07 -29.10
CA THR A 562 -6.77 -10.06 -30.08
C THR A 562 -5.26 -10.05 -30.29
N LEU A 563 -4.63 -8.88 -30.43
CA LEU A 563 -3.18 -8.72 -30.50
C LEU A 563 -2.46 -9.24 -29.24
N LEU A 564 -3.05 -9.01 -28.06
CA LEU A 564 -2.48 -9.37 -26.77
C LEU A 564 -2.67 -10.85 -26.39
N SER A 565 -3.12 -11.68 -27.33
CA SER A 565 -3.43 -13.10 -27.16
C SER A 565 -4.54 -13.38 -26.12
N VAL A 566 -5.52 -12.48 -25.98
CA VAL A 566 -6.68 -12.67 -25.11
C VAL A 566 -7.67 -13.61 -25.78
N LYS A 567 -7.80 -14.81 -25.21
CA LYS A 567 -8.73 -15.85 -25.69
C LYS A 567 -10.04 -15.89 -24.92
N TYR A 568 -10.03 -15.45 -23.65
CA TYR A 568 -11.20 -15.47 -22.79
C TYR A 568 -11.45 -14.13 -22.10
N TYR A 569 -12.72 -13.75 -22.00
CA TYR A 569 -13.18 -12.55 -21.31
C TYR A 569 -14.22 -12.92 -20.26
N ALA A 570 -14.05 -12.44 -19.02
CA ALA A 570 -15.00 -12.68 -17.93
C ALA A 570 -15.80 -11.42 -17.57
N ASP A 571 -17.12 -11.54 -17.47
CA ASP A 571 -18.01 -10.47 -17.02
C ASP A 571 -18.89 -10.92 -15.85
N GLN A 572 -19.50 -9.97 -15.14
CA GLN A 572 -20.46 -10.27 -14.09
C GLN A 572 -21.81 -10.61 -14.74
N ALA A 573 -22.41 -11.72 -14.34
CA ALA A 573 -23.69 -12.16 -14.87
C ALA A 573 -24.84 -11.29 -14.34
N TYR A 574 -25.71 -10.85 -15.24
CA TYR A 574 -26.98 -10.22 -14.92
C TYR A 574 -28.11 -11.16 -15.34
N PHE A 575 -29.25 -11.13 -14.66
CA PHE A 575 -30.42 -11.93 -15.04
C PHE A 575 -31.59 -11.00 -15.31
N ASP A 576 -32.37 -11.28 -16.34
CA ASP A 576 -33.61 -10.56 -16.59
C ASP A 576 -34.76 -11.06 -15.71
N GLU A 577 -35.92 -10.40 -15.82
CA GLU A 577 -37.12 -10.72 -15.05
C GLU A 577 -37.64 -12.15 -15.31
N GLU A 578 -37.21 -12.78 -16.40
CA GLU A 578 -37.55 -14.16 -16.78
C GLU A 578 -36.51 -15.18 -16.26
N GLY A 579 -35.46 -14.70 -15.58
CA GLY A 579 -34.36 -15.52 -15.07
C GLY A 579 -33.35 -15.94 -16.14
N ASN A 580 -33.44 -15.40 -17.36
CA ASN A 580 -32.46 -15.63 -18.40
C ASN A 580 -31.25 -14.74 -18.13
N ALA A 581 -30.06 -15.32 -18.20
CA ALA A 581 -28.84 -14.56 -18.05
C ALA A 581 -28.66 -13.60 -19.23
N ARG A 582 -28.43 -12.33 -18.91
CA ARG A 582 -27.97 -11.31 -19.84
C ARG A 582 -26.50 -11.00 -19.54
N PRO A 583 -25.67 -10.89 -20.58
CA PRO A 583 -24.36 -10.25 -20.44
C PRO A 583 -24.49 -8.89 -19.73
N ALA A 584 -23.47 -8.48 -18.99
CA ALA A 584 -23.38 -7.14 -18.41
C ALA A 584 -23.49 -6.03 -19.47
N PHE A 585 -22.98 -6.34 -20.66
CA PHE A 585 -22.99 -5.50 -21.84
C PHE A 585 -23.45 -6.32 -23.03
N GLU A 586 -24.20 -5.77 -23.98
CA GLU A 586 -24.42 -6.44 -25.28
C GLU A 586 -23.05 -6.60 -25.99
N ILE A 587 -22.32 -7.67 -25.63
CA ILE A 587 -20.96 -7.98 -26.09
C ILE A 587 -20.97 -8.23 -27.61
N LEU A 588 -22.08 -8.73 -28.16
CA LEU A 588 -22.21 -9.11 -29.56
C LEU A 588 -22.17 -7.91 -30.54
N PRO A 589 -22.94 -6.81 -30.37
CA PRO A 589 -22.82 -5.64 -31.24
C PRO A 589 -21.55 -4.80 -30.98
N SER A 590 -21.13 -4.70 -29.71
CA SER A 590 -20.02 -3.81 -29.29
C SER A 590 -18.63 -4.36 -29.65
N SER A 591 -18.48 -5.68 -29.76
CA SER A 591 -17.23 -6.34 -30.20
C SER A 591 -17.22 -6.75 -31.68
N GLY A 592 -18.23 -6.36 -32.46
CA GLY A 592 -18.37 -6.78 -33.85
C GLY A 592 -18.66 -8.29 -34.03
N GLY A 593 -19.18 -8.98 -33.02
CA GLY A 593 -19.47 -10.42 -33.06
C GLY A 593 -18.27 -11.32 -32.73
N THR A 594 -17.20 -10.77 -32.18
CA THR A 594 -15.92 -11.46 -31.92
C THR A 594 -15.98 -12.49 -30.77
N PHE A 595 -16.82 -12.22 -29.77
CA PHE A 595 -16.91 -13.01 -28.54
C PHE A 595 -18.18 -13.83 -28.46
N GLU A 596 -18.05 -15.11 -28.11
CA GLU A 596 -19.15 -16.05 -27.93
C GLU A 596 -19.17 -16.59 -26.50
N LEU A 597 -20.36 -16.80 -25.93
CA LEU A 597 -20.50 -17.35 -24.58
C LEU A 597 -19.93 -18.79 -24.54
N SER A 598 -18.97 -19.02 -23.64
CA SER A 598 -18.28 -20.31 -23.48
C SER A 598 -18.73 -21.07 -22.24
N SER A 599 -18.85 -20.39 -21.10
CA SER A 599 -19.32 -20.99 -19.84
C SER A 599 -19.95 -19.93 -18.94
N GLN A 600 -20.72 -20.39 -17.95
CA GLN A 600 -21.51 -19.54 -17.08
C GLN A 600 -21.67 -20.16 -15.69
N SER A 601 -21.64 -19.29 -14.67
CA SER A 601 -21.97 -19.57 -13.27
C SER A 601 -23.08 -18.63 -12.78
N SER A 602 -23.41 -18.66 -11.49
CA SER A 602 -24.46 -17.81 -10.91
C SER A 602 -24.16 -16.31 -10.93
N GLU A 603 -22.88 -15.90 -10.93
CA GLU A 603 -22.52 -14.47 -10.93
C GLU A 603 -21.51 -14.07 -12.01
N ILE A 604 -20.99 -15.02 -12.80
CA ILE A 604 -19.91 -14.74 -13.77
C ILE A 604 -20.16 -15.50 -15.07
N ASN A 605 -20.05 -14.80 -16.21
CA ASN A 605 -20.00 -15.40 -17.53
C ASN A 605 -18.57 -15.36 -18.09
N ILE A 606 -18.23 -16.36 -18.91
CA ILE A 606 -16.96 -16.42 -19.62
C ILE A 606 -17.24 -16.55 -21.11
N TYR A 607 -16.66 -15.63 -21.86
CA TYR A 607 -16.75 -15.56 -23.32
C TYR A 607 -15.42 -15.98 -23.94
N LYS A 608 -15.48 -16.61 -25.11
CA LYS A 608 -14.34 -16.99 -25.93
C LYS A 608 -14.21 -16.02 -27.11
N ASN A 609 -13.01 -15.46 -27.28
CA ASN A 609 -12.62 -14.69 -28.46
C ASN A 609 -12.27 -15.67 -29.59
N ASN A 610 -13.11 -15.72 -30.62
CA ASN A 610 -12.83 -16.56 -31.78
C ASN A 610 -11.72 -16.01 -32.68
N GLU A 611 -11.37 -14.73 -32.51
CA GLU A 611 -10.34 -14.07 -33.30
C GLU A 611 -8.97 -13.98 -32.64
N PHE A 612 -8.78 -14.55 -31.45
CA PHE A 612 -7.50 -14.47 -30.73
C PHE A 612 -6.28 -14.89 -31.61
N LEU A 613 -5.16 -14.19 -31.41
CA LEU A 613 -3.88 -14.52 -32.05
C LEU A 613 -2.97 -15.28 -31.06
N PRO A 614 -2.48 -16.48 -31.42
CA PRO A 614 -1.39 -17.11 -30.70
C PRO A 614 -0.15 -16.20 -30.63
N MET A 615 0.66 -16.38 -29.59
CA MET A 615 1.81 -15.52 -29.33
C MET A 615 2.90 -15.68 -30.41
N GLY A 616 3.65 -14.60 -30.67
CA GLY A 616 4.79 -14.60 -31.60
C GLY A 616 4.36 -14.34 -33.04
N ILE A 617 4.07 -13.09 -33.39
CA ILE A 617 3.48 -12.69 -34.69
C ILE A 617 4.58 -12.12 -35.59
N ALA A 618 4.74 -12.65 -36.80
CA ALA A 618 5.67 -12.09 -37.77
C ALA A 618 5.08 -10.85 -38.45
N PHE A 619 5.85 -9.76 -38.46
CA PHE A 619 5.54 -8.54 -39.19
C PHE A 619 6.62 -8.26 -40.24
N ASP A 620 6.14 -7.92 -41.44
CA ASP A 620 6.90 -7.46 -42.59
C ASP A 620 6.60 -6.00 -42.96
N SER A 621 5.76 -5.34 -42.15
CA SER A 621 5.33 -3.96 -42.32
C SER A 621 5.59 -3.13 -41.06
N TYR A 622 5.85 -1.84 -41.25
CA TYR A 622 5.97 -0.88 -40.16
C TYR A 622 5.11 0.36 -40.39
N THR A 623 4.82 1.09 -39.31
CA THR A 623 4.31 2.45 -39.34
C THR A 623 5.09 3.31 -38.34
N ALA A 624 5.25 4.59 -38.65
CA ALA A 624 5.91 5.53 -37.75
C ALA A 624 4.94 6.00 -36.65
N ASN A 625 5.47 6.29 -35.45
CA ASN A 625 4.66 6.84 -34.34
C ASN A 625 3.91 8.12 -34.76
N GLU A 626 4.59 8.99 -35.50
CA GLU A 626 4.07 10.27 -35.97
C GLU A 626 2.87 10.09 -36.93
N ALA A 627 2.80 8.96 -37.64
CA ALA A 627 1.70 8.66 -38.55
C ALA A 627 0.38 8.31 -37.82
N LEU A 628 0.49 7.91 -36.54
CA LEU A 628 -0.65 7.55 -35.69
C LEU A 628 -1.05 8.67 -34.73
N GLU A 629 -0.27 9.76 -34.65
CA GLU A 629 -0.61 10.90 -33.79
C GLU A 629 -1.99 11.48 -34.12
N GLY A 630 -2.79 11.73 -33.08
CA GLY A 630 -4.14 12.27 -33.21
C GLY A 630 -5.20 11.31 -33.76
N ARG A 631 -4.84 10.09 -34.18
CA ARG A 631 -5.81 9.06 -34.57
C ARG A 631 -6.61 8.55 -33.34
N PRO A 632 -7.90 8.20 -33.50
CA PRO A 632 -8.69 7.56 -32.44
C PRO A 632 -8.05 6.26 -31.93
N ALA A 633 -8.25 5.92 -30.65
CA ALA A 633 -7.69 4.72 -30.01
C ALA A 633 -7.94 3.44 -30.84
N LEU A 634 -9.18 3.16 -31.21
CA LEU A 634 -9.55 1.99 -32.01
C LEU A 634 -8.81 1.91 -33.36
N MET A 635 -8.53 3.05 -34.02
CA MET A 635 -7.74 3.06 -35.26
C MET A 635 -6.27 2.71 -35.01
N LYS A 636 -5.72 3.15 -33.88
CA LYS A 636 -4.36 2.77 -33.46
C LYS A 636 -4.28 1.28 -33.17
N GLU A 637 -5.31 0.70 -32.53
CA GLU A 637 -5.37 -0.74 -32.27
C GLU A 637 -5.37 -1.56 -33.58
N TYR A 638 -6.12 -1.12 -34.60
CA TYR A 638 -6.05 -1.73 -35.93
C TYR A 638 -4.66 -1.57 -36.58
N ALA A 639 -4.01 -0.43 -36.39
CA ALA A 639 -2.65 -0.21 -36.90
C ALA A 639 -1.65 -1.20 -36.28
N TYR A 640 -1.74 -1.47 -34.98
CA TYR A 640 -0.87 -2.42 -34.29
C TYR A 640 -1.13 -3.89 -34.71
N LEU A 641 -2.35 -4.20 -35.20
CA LEU A 641 -2.62 -5.49 -35.86
C LEU A 641 -2.04 -5.56 -37.28
N GLU A 642 -1.81 -4.43 -37.94
CA GLU A 642 -1.43 -4.34 -39.35
C GLU A 642 0.06 -4.07 -39.58
N ALA A 643 0.75 -3.44 -38.63
CA ALA A 643 2.15 -3.09 -38.76
C ALA A 643 2.80 -2.84 -37.39
N LEU A 644 4.11 -3.07 -37.29
CA LEU A 644 4.88 -2.67 -36.11
C LEU A 644 5.06 -1.16 -36.06
N VAL A 645 4.86 -0.58 -34.88
CA VAL A 645 5.14 0.83 -34.66
C VAL A 645 6.59 0.99 -34.23
N LEU A 646 7.36 1.70 -35.05
CA LEU A 646 8.81 1.84 -34.91
C LEU A 646 9.22 3.31 -34.87
N ASP A 647 10.34 3.57 -34.18
CA ASP A 647 11.02 4.86 -34.24
C ASP A 647 11.92 4.99 -35.50
N GLY A 648 12.41 6.21 -35.77
CA GLY A 648 13.24 6.47 -36.94
C GLY A 648 14.56 5.69 -37.00
N GLU A 649 15.15 5.33 -35.85
CA GLU A 649 16.38 4.52 -35.81
C GLU A 649 16.07 3.07 -36.20
N GLN A 650 14.99 2.52 -35.65
CA GLN A 650 14.49 1.19 -35.95
C GLN A 650 14.06 1.06 -37.42
N ILE A 651 13.36 2.06 -37.97
CA ILE A 651 12.98 2.10 -39.39
C ILE A 651 14.23 2.03 -40.27
N SER A 652 15.27 2.81 -39.96
CA SER A 652 16.53 2.75 -40.70
C SER A 652 17.19 1.37 -40.59
N ARG A 653 17.19 0.78 -39.39
CA ARG A 653 17.82 -0.52 -39.08
C ARG A 653 17.16 -1.69 -39.81
N TYR A 654 15.84 -1.66 -39.98
CA TYR A 654 15.04 -2.75 -40.54
C TYR A 654 14.46 -2.46 -41.93
N SER A 655 14.95 -1.42 -42.60
CA SER A 655 14.57 -1.06 -43.98
C SER A 655 14.87 -2.15 -45.02
N ASP A 656 15.69 -3.15 -44.68
CA ASP A 656 15.98 -4.32 -45.50
C ASP A 656 14.87 -5.39 -45.47
N ILE A 657 14.06 -5.42 -44.41
CA ILE A 657 13.05 -6.48 -44.19
C ILE A 657 11.61 -5.95 -44.01
N LEU A 658 11.42 -4.66 -43.67
CA LEU A 658 10.10 -4.08 -43.45
C LEU A 658 9.72 -3.06 -44.52
N THR A 659 8.43 -3.03 -44.88
CA THR A 659 7.83 -2.03 -45.77
C THR A 659 6.88 -1.10 -45.03
N GLU A 660 6.84 0.17 -45.39
CA GLU A 660 5.91 1.13 -44.80
C GLU A 660 4.45 0.74 -45.11
N TYR A 661 3.62 0.69 -44.08
CA TYR A 661 2.19 0.41 -44.19
C TYR A 661 1.41 1.67 -44.61
N ASP A 662 0.53 1.54 -45.58
CA ASP A 662 -0.35 2.64 -46.00
C ASP A 662 -1.44 2.87 -44.95
N THR A 663 -1.22 3.86 -44.08
CA THR A 663 -2.18 4.21 -43.01
C THR A 663 -3.54 4.69 -43.52
N ALA A 664 -3.71 4.98 -44.82
CA ALA A 664 -5.02 5.25 -45.40
C ALA A 664 -5.93 4.00 -45.38
N GLU A 665 -5.35 2.80 -45.37
CA GLU A 665 -6.11 1.55 -45.31
C GLU A 665 -6.87 1.35 -43.98
N LEU A 666 -6.46 2.03 -42.90
CA LEU A 666 -7.05 1.93 -41.56
C LEU A 666 -8.52 2.34 -41.53
N ASP A 667 -8.94 3.24 -42.41
CA ASP A 667 -10.33 3.72 -42.49
C ASP A 667 -11.31 2.58 -42.84
N SER A 668 -10.80 1.51 -43.46
CA SER A 668 -11.56 0.30 -43.82
C SER A 668 -11.30 -0.91 -42.91
N ALA A 669 -10.38 -0.79 -41.93
CA ALA A 669 -9.88 -1.92 -41.15
C ALA A 669 -10.99 -2.63 -40.35
N ALA A 670 -11.94 -1.88 -39.80
CA ALA A 670 -13.06 -2.47 -39.05
C ALA A 670 -13.90 -3.45 -39.89
N GLY A 671 -14.10 -3.17 -41.19
CA GLY A 671 -14.81 -4.08 -42.10
C GLY A 671 -14.00 -5.32 -42.50
N ARG A 672 -12.67 -5.26 -42.36
CA ARG A 672 -11.72 -6.34 -42.68
C ARG A 672 -11.19 -7.07 -41.46
N TYR A 673 -11.66 -6.75 -40.26
CA TYR A 673 -11.08 -7.23 -39.00
C TYR A 673 -10.86 -8.76 -38.96
N HIS A 674 -11.87 -9.54 -39.35
CA HIS A 674 -11.75 -11.01 -39.39
C HIS A 674 -10.73 -11.51 -40.42
N GLU A 675 -10.60 -10.83 -41.56
CA GLU A 675 -9.60 -11.13 -42.58
C GLU A 675 -8.19 -10.85 -42.06
N ILE A 676 -8.00 -9.70 -41.41
CA ILE A 676 -6.75 -9.30 -40.77
C ILE A 676 -6.33 -10.34 -39.74
N CYS A 677 -7.26 -10.77 -38.87
CA CYS A 677 -7.00 -11.78 -37.85
C CYS A 677 -6.66 -13.15 -38.45
N ALA A 678 -7.38 -13.57 -39.49
CA ALA A 678 -7.10 -14.83 -40.18
C ALA A 678 -5.70 -14.84 -40.82
N ARG A 679 -5.29 -13.74 -41.46
CA ARG A 679 -3.93 -13.58 -42.01
C ARG A 679 -2.87 -13.61 -40.90
N ARG A 680 -3.03 -12.78 -39.87
CA ARG A 680 -2.06 -12.68 -38.75
C ARG A 680 -1.91 -14.01 -37.99
N ARG A 681 -2.99 -14.80 -37.87
CA ARG A 681 -2.95 -16.12 -37.24
C ARG A 681 -2.05 -17.11 -37.98
N ALA A 682 -1.96 -17.01 -39.31
CA ALA A 682 -1.05 -17.82 -40.11
C ALA A 682 0.43 -17.41 -39.94
N GLU A 683 0.68 -16.18 -39.47
CA GLU A 683 2.00 -15.60 -39.22
C GLU A 683 2.44 -15.73 -37.76
N CYS A 684 1.65 -16.42 -36.93
CA CYS A 684 1.97 -16.69 -35.53
C CYS A 684 2.95 -17.87 -35.37
N CYS A 685 3.59 -17.97 -34.20
CA CYS A 685 4.40 -19.13 -33.86
C CYS A 685 3.54 -20.40 -33.87
N SER A 686 4.12 -21.47 -34.42
CA SER A 686 3.53 -22.82 -34.42
C SER A 686 3.44 -23.44 -33.03
N SER A 687 4.30 -23.01 -32.11
CA SER A 687 4.23 -23.34 -30.69
C SER A 687 4.80 -22.20 -29.85
N PHE A 688 4.22 -21.97 -28.68
CA PHE A 688 4.72 -21.00 -27.71
C PHE A 688 4.54 -21.53 -26.29
N GLU A 689 5.55 -21.32 -25.44
CA GLU A 689 5.51 -21.67 -24.03
C GLU A 689 6.09 -20.53 -23.18
N MET A 690 5.42 -20.18 -22.08
CA MET A 690 5.92 -19.22 -21.09
C MET A 690 5.94 -19.85 -19.70
N LYS A 691 7.10 -19.82 -19.05
CA LYS A 691 7.36 -20.39 -17.72
C LYS A 691 8.21 -19.43 -16.88
N GLY A 692 7.55 -18.63 -16.06
CA GLY A 692 8.22 -17.66 -15.17
C GLY A 692 9.10 -16.70 -15.96
N SER A 693 10.41 -16.71 -15.66
CA SER A 693 11.42 -15.84 -16.29
C SER A 693 11.88 -16.26 -17.69
N ARG A 694 11.20 -17.22 -18.33
CA ARG A 694 11.55 -17.68 -19.68
C ARG A 694 10.31 -17.87 -20.53
N PHE A 695 10.45 -17.58 -21.82
CA PHE A 695 9.49 -18.01 -22.82
C PHE A 695 10.20 -18.40 -24.12
N SER A 696 9.56 -19.24 -24.93
CA SER A 696 10.10 -19.71 -26.20
C SER A 696 9.01 -19.91 -27.23
N GLY A 697 9.36 -19.74 -28.50
CA GLY A 697 8.47 -19.95 -29.63
C GLY A 697 9.18 -20.58 -30.83
N GLU A 698 8.42 -21.29 -31.66
CA GLU A 698 8.89 -21.88 -32.91
C GLU A 698 8.10 -21.28 -34.08
N ILE A 699 8.79 -20.68 -35.04
CA ILE A 699 8.17 -20.04 -36.20
C ILE A 699 8.83 -20.48 -37.49
N THR A 700 8.07 -20.50 -38.59
CA THR A 700 8.61 -20.73 -39.94
C THR A 700 8.22 -19.57 -40.82
N LEU A 701 9.20 -18.95 -41.45
CA LEU A 701 9.03 -17.71 -42.22
C LEU A 701 9.40 -17.92 -43.69
N ASP A 702 8.61 -17.36 -44.60
CA ASP A 702 8.92 -17.39 -46.04
C ASP A 702 10.00 -16.35 -46.42
N LYS A 703 10.10 -15.27 -45.63
CA LYS A 703 11.07 -14.18 -45.79
C LYS A 703 11.51 -13.68 -44.40
N PRO A 704 12.64 -12.98 -44.28
CA PRO A 704 13.05 -12.36 -43.02
C PRO A 704 11.96 -11.41 -42.50
N ALA A 705 11.74 -11.41 -41.19
CA ALA A 705 10.71 -10.60 -40.53
C ALA A 705 11.10 -10.27 -39.08
N LEU A 706 10.41 -9.30 -38.48
CA LEU A 706 10.43 -9.11 -37.04
C LEU A 706 9.31 -9.94 -36.41
N VAL A 707 9.66 -10.77 -35.43
CA VAL A 707 8.70 -11.58 -34.67
C VAL A 707 8.38 -10.89 -33.36
N PHE A 708 7.14 -10.43 -33.27
CA PHE A 708 6.58 -9.67 -32.15
C PHE A 708 6.04 -10.57 -31.05
N PHE A 709 6.33 -10.20 -29.81
CA PHE A 709 5.80 -10.82 -28.61
C PHE A 709 5.14 -9.73 -27.76
N SER A 710 3.88 -9.94 -27.38
CA SER A 710 3.14 -9.00 -26.52
C SER A 710 3.55 -9.11 -25.05
N VAL A 711 4.86 -9.06 -24.79
CA VAL A 711 5.51 -9.06 -23.46
C VAL A 711 6.25 -7.73 -23.31
N PRO A 712 6.10 -7.02 -22.18
CA PRO A 712 6.75 -5.73 -21.98
C PRO A 712 8.27 -5.80 -22.09
N TRP A 713 8.82 -4.86 -22.85
CA TRP A 713 10.26 -4.67 -22.97
C TRP A 713 10.84 -4.20 -21.63
N SER A 714 12.02 -4.70 -21.28
CA SER A 714 12.80 -4.27 -20.12
C SER A 714 14.26 -4.65 -20.36
N GLU A 715 15.20 -3.87 -19.81
CA GLU A 715 16.65 -4.13 -19.93
C GLU A 715 17.07 -5.51 -19.37
N GLY A 716 16.22 -6.15 -18.57
CA GLY A 716 16.48 -7.49 -18.01
C GLY A 716 16.27 -8.64 -18.99
N TRP A 717 15.71 -8.40 -20.18
CA TRP A 717 15.49 -9.44 -21.19
C TRP A 717 16.70 -9.66 -22.07
N SER A 718 16.96 -10.93 -22.38
CA SER A 718 17.91 -11.41 -23.38
C SER A 718 17.21 -12.42 -24.28
N ALA A 719 17.59 -12.48 -25.56
CA ALA A 719 17.00 -13.39 -26.52
C ALA A 719 18.07 -14.17 -27.29
N GLU A 720 17.72 -15.39 -27.68
CA GLU A 720 18.48 -16.22 -28.60
C GLU A 720 17.57 -16.68 -29.75
N VAL A 721 18.08 -16.59 -30.98
CA VAL A 721 17.44 -17.15 -32.18
C VAL A 721 18.35 -18.25 -32.71
N ASN A 722 17.85 -19.48 -32.77
CA ASN A 722 18.61 -20.67 -33.14
C ASN A 722 19.88 -20.91 -32.28
N GLY A 723 19.86 -20.45 -31.03
CA GLY A 723 20.98 -20.55 -30.09
C GLY A 723 22.05 -19.47 -30.24
N GLU A 724 21.85 -18.49 -31.12
CA GLU A 724 22.71 -17.31 -31.25
C GLU A 724 22.04 -16.09 -30.61
N GLU A 725 22.84 -15.25 -29.95
CA GLU A 725 22.35 -14.03 -29.27
C GLU A 725 21.67 -13.08 -30.28
N ALA A 726 20.46 -12.65 -29.94
CA ALA A 726 19.65 -11.76 -30.77
C ALA A 726 19.31 -10.47 -30.02
N ALA A 727 19.30 -9.35 -30.75
CA ALA A 727 18.89 -8.07 -30.21
C ALA A 727 17.38 -8.07 -29.89
N VAL A 728 17.04 -7.68 -28.66
CA VAL A 728 15.65 -7.49 -28.22
C VAL A 728 15.23 -6.05 -28.51
N GLU A 729 14.36 -5.88 -29.50
CA GLU A 729 13.87 -4.57 -29.91
C GLU A 729 12.68 -4.12 -29.06
N ASN A 730 12.65 -2.85 -28.69
CA ASN A 730 11.50 -2.21 -28.05
C ASN A 730 10.57 -1.66 -29.14
N VAL A 731 9.57 -2.44 -29.54
CA VAL A 731 8.60 -2.07 -30.58
C VAL A 731 7.25 -1.71 -29.96
N ASP A 732 6.35 -1.11 -30.73
CA ASP A 732 5.01 -0.76 -30.28
C ASP A 732 5.02 0.09 -29.00
N ASN A 733 6.07 0.90 -28.81
CA ASN A 733 6.23 1.78 -27.66
C ASN A 733 6.27 1.09 -26.29
N GLY A 734 6.64 -0.19 -26.22
CA GLY A 734 6.85 -0.85 -24.93
C GLY A 734 6.87 -2.38 -24.93
N LEU A 735 6.75 -3.02 -26.09
CA LEU A 735 6.72 -4.48 -26.25
C LEU A 735 7.97 -4.98 -26.99
N MET A 736 8.11 -6.29 -27.15
CA MET A 736 9.35 -6.89 -27.65
C MET A 736 9.20 -7.50 -29.03
N ALA A 737 10.24 -7.35 -29.85
CA ALA A 737 10.42 -8.14 -31.07
C ALA A 737 11.86 -8.60 -31.26
N VAL A 738 12.04 -9.64 -32.07
CA VAL A 738 13.36 -10.14 -32.51
C VAL A 738 13.35 -10.41 -34.01
N ARG A 739 14.46 -10.12 -34.67
CA ARG A 739 14.64 -10.45 -36.10
C ARG A 739 14.83 -11.94 -36.27
N CYS A 740 14.08 -12.53 -37.19
CA CYS A 740 14.26 -13.90 -37.64
C CYS A 740 14.45 -13.94 -39.16
N GLU A 741 15.38 -14.77 -39.61
CA GLU A 741 15.60 -14.99 -41.04
C GLU A 741 14.58 -15.99 -41.62
N ALA A 742 14.51 -16.06 -42.95
CA ALA A 742 13.65 -17.02 -43.63
C ALA A 742 14.00 -18.47 -43.24
N GLY A 743 12.98 -19.33 -43.13
CA GLY A 743 13.09 -20.70 -42.68
C GLY A 743 12.59 -20.91 -41.25
N LYS A 744 12.93 -22.05 -40.67
CA LYS A 744 12.52 -22.42 -39.32
C LYS A 744 13.43 -21.76 -38.30
N SER A 745 12.85 -21.05 -37.34
CA SER A 745 13.55 -20.39 -36.24
C SER A 745 13.01 -20.84 -34.89
N SER A 746 13.94 -21.20 -33.99
CA SER A 746 13.68 -21.43 -32.57
C SER A 746 14.06 -20.18 -31.79
N ILE A 747 13.10 -19.58 -31.09
CA ILE A 747 13.27 -18.31 -30.39
C ILE A 747 13.16 -18.58 -28.89
N SER A 748 14.09 -18.07 -28.10
CA SER A 748 14.01 -18.15 -26.64
C SER A 748 14.36 -16.82 -25.99
N PHE A 749 13.67 -16.50 -24.91
CA PHE A 749 13.89 -15.31 -24.11
C PHE A 749 14.12 -15.69 -22.66
N THR A 750 15.06 -15.02 -22.01
CA THR A 750 15.34 -15.16 -20.57
C THR A 750 15.38 -13.79 -19.90
N TYR A 751 14.64 -13.65 -18.81
CA TYR A 751 14.61 -12.47 -17.96
C TYR A 751 15.49 -12.65 -16.71
N GLU A 752 16.36 -11.68 -16.45
CA GLU A 752 17.06 -11.53 -15.18
C GLU A 752 16.84 -10.13 -14.60
N ASN A 753 16.49 -10.04 -13.31
CA ASN A 753 16.48 -8.76 -12.63
C ASN A 753 17.91 -8.25 -12.42
N ARG A 754 18.33 -7.28 -13.25
CA ARG A 754 19.69 -6.71 -13.30
C ARG A 754 20.21 -6.24 -11.94
N TYR A 755 19.32 -5.73 -11.08
CA TYR A 755 19.69 -5.11 -9.81
C TYR A 755 19.66 -6.08 -8.62
N LEU A 756 19.04 -7.25 -8.77
CA LEU A 756 18.92 -8.22 -7.68
C LEU A 756 20.29 -8.73 -7.22
N ARG A 757 21.21 -9.04 -8.16
CA ARG A 757 22.58 -9.48 -7.84
C ARG A 757 23.36 -8.41 -7.07
N ALA A 758 23.32 -7.17 -7.54
CA ALA A 758 23.95 -6.05 -6.85
C ALA A 758 23.36 -5.84 -5.45
N GLY A 759 22.03 -5.91 -5.33
CA GLY A 759 21.31 -5.82 -4.06
C GLY A 759 21.74 -6.90 -3.07
N MET A 760 21.87 -8.16 -3.52
CA MET A 760 22.37 -9.28 -2.69
C MET A 760 23.78 -8.99 -2.15
N ILE A 761 24.72 -8.60 -3.02
CA ILE A 761 26.10 -8.31 -2.62
C ILE A 761 26.14 -7.21 -1.55
N ILE A 762 25.40 -6.12 -1.77
CA ILE A 762 25.32 -4.99 -0.83
C ILE A 762 24.71 -5.46 0.51
N SER A 763 23.61 -6.20 0.47
CA SER A 763 22.93 -6.71 1.66
C SER A 763 23.84 -7.60 2.51
N PHE A 764 24.52 -8.59 1.90
CA PHE A 764 25.41 -9.49 2.63
C PHE A 764 26.65 -8.79 3.17
N ALA A 765 27.25 -7.87 2.40
CA ALA A 765 28.37 -7.07 2.87
C ALA A 765 27.97 -6.18 4.07
N ALA A 766 26.81 -5.52 3.99
CA ALA A 766 26.28 -4.70 5.08
C ALA A 766 25.95 -5.53 6.32
N ALA A 767 25.37 -6.72 6.16
CA ALA A 767 25.09 -7.64 7.26
C ALA A 767 26.40 -8.12 7.94
N GLY A 768 27.42 -8.44 7.15
CA GLY A 768 28.75 -8.80 7.65
C GLY A 768 29.41 -7.65 8.42
N MET A 769 29.37 -6.43 7.88
CA MET A 769 29.87 -5.23 8.56
C MET A 769 29.11 -4.95 9.87
N LEU A 770 27.79 -5.11 9.87
CA LEU A 770 26.96 -4.94 11.05
C LEU A 770 27.31 -5.99 12.12
N PHE A 771 27.50 -7.25 11.71
CA PHE A 771 27.93 -8.32 12.61
C PHE A 771 29.28 -8.02 13.26
N VAL A 772 30.28 -7.61 12.47
CA VAL A 772 31.61 -7.21 12.98
C VAL A 772 31.50 -6.03 13.95
N TYR A 773 30.73 -4.99 13.59
CA TYR A 773 30.48 -3.86 14.46
C TYR A 773 29.85 -4.27 15.80
N LEU A 774 28.84 -5.14 15.79
CA LEU A 774 28.19 -5.62 17.02
C LEU A 774 29.13 -6.47 17.88
N LEU A 775 30.00 -7.27 17.25
CA LEU A 775 31.03 -8.04 17.93
C LEU A 775 32.04 -7.12 18.61
N LEU A 776 32.52 -6.08 17.92
CA LEU A 776 33.44 -5.08 18.49
C LEU A 776 32.79 -4.32 19.67
N CYS A 777 31.52 -3.92 19.55
CA CYS A 777 30.80 -3.29 20.66
C CYS A 777 30.66 -4.22 21.87
N ARG A 778 30.45 -5.53 21.65
CA ARG A 778 30.40 -6.52 22.75
C ARG A 778 31.75 -6.72 23.42
N ILE A 779 32.85 -6.78 22.64
CA ILE A 779 34.21 -6.97 23.18
C ILE A 779 34.67 -5.73 23.96
N THR A 780 34.34 -4.54 23.47
CA THR A 780 34.76 -3.27 24.09
C THR A 780 33.84 -2.81 25.23
N ALA A 781 32.70 -3.47 25.44
CA ALA A 781 31.83 -3.20 26.56
C ALA A 781 32.55 -3.59 27.87
N LYS A 782 33.01 -2.59 28.64
CA LYS A 782 33.53 -2.81 29.99
C LYS A 782 32.47 -3.52 30.84
N ARG A 783 32.87 -4.56 31.59
CA ARG A 783 32.02 -5.14 32.65
C ARG A 783 31.57 -4.00 33.58
N PRO A 784 30.27 -3.86 33.86
CA PRO A 784 29.81 -2.79 34.75
C PRO A 784 30.43 -3.00 36.13
N SER A 785 31.12 -1.98 36.67
CA SER A 785 31.47 -1.91 38.08
C SER A 785 30.23 -1.54 38.88
N ASP A 786 30.04 -2.15 40.06
CA ASP A 786 28.84 -2.03 40.92
C ASP A 786 28.48 -0.60 41.39
N SER A 787 29.19 0.44 40.97
CA SER A 787 28.98 1.83 41.39
C SER A 787 28.00 2.65 40.53
N ASP A 788 27.62 2.20 39.33
CA ASP A 788 26.85 3.04 38.37
C ASP A 788 25.32 2.87 38.46
N ASN A 789 24.81 2.15 39.46
CA ASN A 789 23.39 1.80 39.56
C ASN A 789 22.47 2.87 40.18
N THR A 790 22.84 4.16 40.13
CA THR A 790 21.95 5.27 40.51
C THR A 790 21.46 6.02 39.28
N GLY A 791 20.74 5.32 38.40
CA GLY A 791 20.07 5.88 37.23
C GLY A 791 18.65 6.38 37.53
N ILE A 792 18.51 7.53 38.19
CA ILE A 792 17.27 8.31 38.19
C ILE A 792 17.54 9.59 37.39
N GLY A 793 16.74 9.81 36.34
CA GLY A 793 16.94 10.85 35.33
C GLY A 793 16.92 12.30 35.85
N PRO A 794 17.33 13.27 35.01
CA PRO A 794 17.52 14.67 35.38
C PRO A 794 16.18 15.40 35.40
N ASP A 795 15.38 15.21 36.46
CA ASP A 795 14.22 16.06 36.75
C ASP A 795 14.06 16.38 38.25
N ASP A 796 15.02 15.99 39.10
CA ASP A 796 14.87 16.09 40.58
C ASP A 796 15.82 17.11 41.25
N LYS A 797 16.48 17.98 40.48
CA LYS A 797 17.32 19.04 41.07
C LYS A 797 16.55 20.26 41.60
N SER A 798 15.29 20.45 41.22
CA SER A 798 14.50 21.61 41.67
C SER A 798 13.68 21.37 42.95
N ILE A 799 13.61 20.13 43.45
CA ILE A 799 12.82 19.79 44.66
C ILE A 799 13.72 19.62 45.89
N ARG A 800 15.01 19.25 45.72
CA ARG A 800 15.96 19.12 46.84
C ARG A 800 16.39 20.45 47.47
N ASN A 801 16.48 21.54 46.71
CA ASN A 801 16.93 22.83 47.25
C ASN A 801 15.88 23.63 48.05
N LYS A 802 14.64 23.14 48.19
CA LYS A 802 13.62 23.77 49.07
C LYS A 802 13.42 23.10 50.42
N ARG A 803 14.03 21.92 50.67
CA ARG A 803 13.94 21.22 51.97
C ARG A 803 15.18 21.33 52.85
N GLN A 804 16.25 21.99 52.38
CA GLN A 804 17.47 22.24 53.16
C GLN A 804 17.58 23.68 53.70
N GLY A 805 16.59 24.54 53.45
CA GLY A 805 16.55 25.93 53.95
C GLY A 805 15.65 26.18 55.17
N GLU A 806 14.99 25.14 55.72
CA GLU A 806 14.08 25.27 56.90
C GLU A 806 14.60 24.50 58.13
N LYS A 807 15.89 24.17 58.16
CA LYS A 807 16.58 23.71 59.38
C LYS A 807 17.95 24.36 59.47
N GLN A 808 17.95 25.64 59.83
CA GLN A 808 18.99 26.27 60.65
C GLN A 808 18.41 27.50 61.32
#